data_AF-A0A7D5YZS7-F1
#
_entry.id   AF-A0A7D5YZS7-F1
#
_cell.length_a   1.000
_cell.length_b   1.000
_cell.length_c   1.000
_cell.angle_alpha   90.00
_cell.angle_beta   90.00
_cell.angle_gamma   90.00
#
_symmetry.space_group_name_H-M   'P 1'
#
loop_
_entity.id
_entity.type
_entity.pdbx_description
1 polymer ?
#
loop_
_entity_poly.entity_id
_entity_poly.type
_entity_poly.pdbx_seq_one_letter_code
_entity_poly.pdbx_strand_id
1 'polypeptide(L)'
;MPSLAGFSDNPLDTKENVSAAARALLQPLLPHFSSGRARIRLPITSGAHFDEHAADLEGYARPLWVVAALLSDAAGPEPLLEPWIAGLRNGLDPSHKEHWGAIGDWDQRMVEAEIISFALLAAPASFYETLESSDKSNLVCWLKGLNGKVMPENNWRWFRVLSNLALIKVCGVEHALLWPLVEQDLETLESFYMADGWASDGVWRAAAEDPRQEGTGVDAARGRHADYYSGSFAMQFSQLMYTKFAGDLDPERCSVFRQRARQYARTFWAYFDQDGAPIPFGRSLCYKFAMGGFYAAFAYCGLCDDDDDEHTSHGAVKGMLLRHLRWWASHSESIFWSDGTLNIGYLYPNMYLSEDYNSPQSPYWALKSLIVVALPGGDAFWSAEELPHPLSRGRGREHAGDKDVVPVRPARQIVCNHGRGRHHFLLSSGQFCVWPMKATQAKYAKFAYSSAFGFSVPTGPLVAQIAPDNTLALSKDNGDTWTVRWVSTGETRFVSVPISISGSPPQHTTALVSRWKPWPTGSVQVETTLVPPCSAWPDWHVRVHRICAGNDASLLSLDAVEGGFAIDGRQKANRRIIPKRQGDAGQTLMSLGLRDGEVALETPDSSLVLSSAGASGIANLAPLSLPSLRSVGEVLKPDPNTNLMTTRTLLPTIKHSGPSWPKEDVVIVTGVFAIHDEKNAMTLAEIEERWSRRPCVKYKAESGLSLS
;
A
#
# COMPACT_ATOMS: atom_id res chain seq x y z
N MET A 1 10.16 7.60 20.56
CA MET A 1 11.24 6.66 20.17
C MET A 1 12.27 7.49 19.41
N PRO A 2 13.55 7.12 19.40
CA PRO A 2 14.56 7.96 18.77
C PRO A 2 14.55 7.77 17.24
N SER A 3 14.91 8.82 16.52
CA SER A 3 15.39 8.72 15.14
C SER A 3 16.66 7.86 15.09
N LEU A 4 16.88 7.13 14.00
CA LEU A 4 18.10 6.37 13.76
C LEU A 4 19.14 7.24 13.04
N ALA A 5 20.28 7.50 13.69
CA ALA A 5 21.40 8.22 13.10
C ALA A 5 22.00 7.45 11.91
N GLY A 6 22.36 8.18 10.85
CA GLY A 6 22.83 7.61 9.59
C GLY A 6 21.71 7.20 8.62
N PHE A 7 20.46 7.14 9.07
CA PHE A 7 19.27 6.95 8.22
C PHE A 7 18.36 8.19 8.23
N SER A 8 17.96 8.64 9.43
CA SER A 8 16.92 9.67 9.60
C SER A 8 17.42 11.08 9.24
N ASP A 9 18.71 11.32 9.46
CA ASP A 9 19.45 12.54 9.18
C ASP A 9 20.23 12.46 7.85
N ASN A 10 20.03 11.39 7.08
CA ASN A 10 20.78 11.12 5.86
C ASN A 10 20.15 11.83 4.64
N PRO A 11 20.94 12.55 3.82
CA PRO A 11 20.41 13.24 2.64
C PRO A 11 19.99 12.29 1.50
N LEU A 12 20.50 11.04 1.46
CA LEU A 12 20.09 10.00 0.49
C LEU A 12 20.09 10.47 -0.98
N ASP A 13 21.18 11.13 -1.40
CA ASP A 13 21.36 11.74 -2.73
C ASP A 13 22.47 11.07 -3.56
N THR A 14 23.41 10.40 -2.90
CA THR A 14 24.57 9.72 -3.49
C THR A 14 24.61 8.26 -3.10
N LYS A 15 25.41 7.46 -3.82
CA LYS A 15 25.66 6.06 -3.49
C LYS A 15 26.18 5.92 -2.06
N GLU A 16 27.17 6.74 -1.69
CA GLU A 16 27.80 6.71 -0.37
C GLU A 16 26.78 6.94 0.74
N ASN A 17 25.87 7.89 0.52
CA ASN A 17 24.81 8.21 1.46
C ASN A 17 23.77 7.09 1.57
N VAL A 18 23.35 6.49 0.46
CA VAL A 18 22.43 5.32 0.48
C VAL A 18 23.10 4.10 1.12
N SER A 19 24.38 3.85 0.84
CA SER A 19 25.16 2.79 1.49
C SER A 19 25.36 3.05 2.99
N ALA A 20 25.54 4.30 3.42
CA ALA A 20 25.60 4.67 4.84
C ALA A 20 24.26 4.41 5.54
N ALA A 21 23.14 4.76 4.90
CA ALA A 21 21.79 4.48 5.41
C ALA A 21 21.53 2.96 5.53
N ALA A 22 21.96 2.17 4.55
CA ALA A 22 21.91 0.72 4.62
C ALA A 22 22.69 0.17 5.83
N ARG A 23 23.93 0.61 6.03
CA ARG A 23 24.74 0.21 7.19
C ARG A 23 24.11 0.64 8.52
N ALA A 24 23.52 1.84 8.56
CA ALA A 24 22.80 2.32 9.74
C ALA A 24 21.61 1.43 10.12
N LEU A 25 20.87 0.90 9.14
CA LEU A 25 19.76 -0.03 9.37
C LEU A 25 20.22 -1.44 9.79
N LEU A 26 21.41 -1.87 9.36
CA LEU A 26 21.99 -3.16 9.74
C LEU A 26 22.62 -3.15 11.14
N GLN A 27 23.23 -2.03 11.53
CA GLN A 27 23.99 -1.89 12.78
C GLN A 27 23.17 -2.30 14.05
N PRO A 28 21.89 -1.90 14.21
CA PRO A 28 21.05 -2.33 15.33
C PRO A 28 20.83 -3.84 15.43
N LEU A 29 21.05 -4.61 14.37
CA LEU A 29 20.86 -6.06 14.37
C LEU A 29 22.03 -6.82 15.02
N LEU A 30 23.23 -6.23 15.04
CA LEU A 30 24.44 -6.89 15.53
C LEU A 30 24.33 -7.47 16.96
N PRO A 31 23.76 -6.74 17.94
CA PRO A 31 23.61 -7.25 19.31
C PRO A 31 22.61 -8.42 19.41
N HIS A 32 21.79 -8.64 18.39
CA HIS A 32 20.68 -9.61 18.39
C HIS A 32 21.01 -10.93 17.68
N PHE A 33 22.23 -11.05 17.16
CA PHE A 33 22.71 -12.32 16.61
C PHE A 33 22.86 -13.39 17.71
N SER A 34 22.50 -14.61 17.36
CA SER A 34 22.84 -15.81 18.11
C SER A 34 24.35 -16.04 18.19
N SER A 35 24.78 -16.96 19.06
CA SER A 35 26.21 -17.25 19.29
C SER A 35 26.95 -17.71 18.04
N GLY A 36 26.33 -18.57 17.22
CA GLY A 36 26.84 -19.04 15.94
C GLY A 36 26.47 -18.14 14.76
N ARG A 37 25.89 -16.96 15.02
CA ARG A 37 25.50 -15.95 14.03
C ARG A 37 24.49 -16.42 12.98
N ALA A 38 23.89 -17.59 13.12
CA ALA A 38 22.92 -18.13 12.15
C ALA A 38 21.51 -17.53 12.32
N ARG A 39 21.24 -16.83 13.42
CA ARG A 39 19.88 -16.36 13.77
C ARG A 39 19.94 -14.94 14.29
N ILE A 40 18.90 -14.16 14.06
CA ILE A 40 18.72 -12.85 14.68
C ILE A 40 17.37 -12.79 15.39
N ARG A 41 17.41 -12.53 16.70
CA ARG A 41 16.22 -12.46 17.55
C ARG A 41 16.08 -11.06 18.14
N LEU A 42 15.11 -10.30 17.64
CA LEU A 42 14.82 -8.98 18.19
C LEU A 42 14.17 -9.10 19.57
N PRO A 43 14.45 -8.20 20.52
CA PRO A 43 14.02 -8.31 21.91
C PRO A 43 12.57 -7.83 22.11
N ILE A 44 11.68 -8.16 21.18
CA ILE A 44 10.27 -7.77 21.17
C ILE A 44 9.41 -9.02 21.19
N THR A 45 8.53 -9.12 22.18
CA THR A 45 7.62 -10.27 22.31
C THR A 45 6.36 -10.07 21.48
N SER A 46 6.33 -10.68 20.30
CA SER A 46 5.12 -10.88 19.46
C SER A 46 5.30 -12.14 18.61
N GLY A 47 4.21 -12.83 18.29
CA GLY A 47 4.26 -14.09 17.53
C GLY A 47 3.75 -13.95 16.10
N ALA A 48 4.33 -14.76 15.21
CA ALA A 48 3.76 -15.10 13.90
C ALA A 48 3.14 -16.52 13.96
N HIS A 49 2.41 -16.93 12.92
CA HIS A 49 1.78 -18.26 12.89
C HIS A 49 2.76 -19.43 12.70
N PHE A 50 4.04 -19.16 12.41
CA PHE A 50 5.11 -20.13 12.24
C PHE A 50 6.06 -20.18 13.46
N ASP A 51 6.96 -21.17 13.49
CA ASP A 51 7.83 -21.42 14.65
C ASP A 51 8.95 -20.38 14.83
N GLU A 52 9.47 -20.30 16.06
CA GLU A 52 10.52 -19.32 16.43
C GLU A 52 11.82 -19.51 15.64
N HIS A 53 12.18 -20.72 15.18
CA HIS A 53 13.38 -20.89 14.37
C HIS A 53 13.21 -20.26 12.97
N ALA A 54 12.01 -20.32 12.40
CA ALA A 54 11.71 -19.62 11.16
C ALA A 54 11.70 -18.09 11.35
N ALA A 55 11.15 -17.59 12.47
CA ALA A 55 11.22 -16.15 12.81
C ALA A 55 12.66 -15.66 13.05
N ASP A 56 13.49 -16.49 13.67
CA ASP A 56 14.91 -16.18 13.89
C ASP A 56 15.73 -16.22 12.58
N LEU A 57 15.40 -17.15 11.68
CA LEU A 57 15.95 -17.21 10.31
C LEU A 57 15.55 -15.96 9.53
N GLU A 58 14.30 -15.53 9.63
CA GLU A 58 13.82 -14.31 9.00
C GLU A 58 14.68 -13.10 9.38
N GLY A 59 15.04 -12.99 10.65
CA GLY A 59 15.94 -11.95 11.14
C GLY A 59 17.33 -12.01 10.52
N TYR A 60 17.86 -13.22 10.31
CA TYR A 60 19.13 -13.43 9.62
C TYR A 60 19.03 -13.12 8.12
N ALA A 61 18.00 -13.64 7.46
CA ALA A 61 17.88 -13.70 6.01
C ALA A 61 17.44 -12.36 5.40
N ARG A 62 16.41 -11.68 5.93
CA ARG A 62 15.88 -10.44 5.32
C ARG A 62 16.93 -9.32 5.14
N PRO A 63 17.90 -9.14 6.05
CA PRO A 63 19.05 -8.25 5.82
C PRO A 63 19.89 -8.58 4.59
N LEU A 64 19.93 -9.84 4.14
CA LEU A 64 20.80 -10.27 3.05
C LEU A 64 20.51 -9.57 1.72
N TRP A 65 19.31 -9.01 1.52
CA TRP A 65 19.04 -8.14 0.36
C TRP A 65 20.07 -7.03 0.21
N VAL A 66 20.36 -6.31 1.30
CA VAL A 66 21.30 -5.19 1.26
C VAL A 66 22.72 -5.61 1.63
N VAL A 67 22.90 -6.65 2.47
CA VAL A 67 24.24 -7.20 2.77
C VAL A 67 24.91 -7.71 1.49
N ALA A 68 24.21 -8.52 0.70
CA ALA A 68 24.78 -9.02 -0.55
C ALA A 68 24.97 -7.90 -1.59
N ALA A 69 24.07 -6.91 -1.63
CA ALA A 69 24.24 -5.74 -2.49
C ALA A 69 25.51 -4.93 -2.14
N LEU A 70 25.75 -4.67 -0.86
CA LEU A 70 26.97 -3.98 -0.40
C LEU A 70 28.23 -4.79 -0.69
N LEU A 71 28.20 -6.12 -0.52
CA LEU A 71 29.34 -6.99 -0.80
C LEU A 71 29.65 -7.13 -2.28
N SER A 72 28.63 -7.06 -3.16
CA SER A 72 28.82 -7.18 -4.61
C SER A 72 29.66 -6.07 -5.24
N ASP A 73 29.78 -4.93 -4.55
CA ASP A 73 30.56 -3.77 -4.98
C ASP A 73 31.72 -3.43 -4.01
N ALA A 74 31.89 -4.20 -2.93
CA ALA A 74 32.88 -3.89 -1.91
C ALA A 74 34.32 -3.98 -2.47
N ALA A 75 35.10 -2.92 -2.28
CA ALA A 75 36.52 -2.89 -2.64
C ALA A 75 37.43 -3.64 -1.65
N GLY A 76 36.86 -4.28 -0.62
CA GLY A 76 37.60 -4.99 0.42
C GLY A 76 36.68 -5.53 1.53
N PRO A 77 37.28 -6.08 2.62
CA PRO A 77 36.53 -6.62 3.74
C PRO A 77 35.63 -5.57 4.41
N GLU A 78 34.42 -5.99 4.78
CA GLU A 78 33.40 -5.16 5.46
C GLU A 78 33.08 -5.79 6.83
N PRO A 79 33.77 -5.40 7.92
CA PRO A 79 33.61 -6.03 9.24
C PRO A 79 32.18 -6.03 9.78
N LEU A 80 31.36 -5.05 9.40
CA LEU A 80 29.93 -4.99 9.74
C LEU A 80 29.16 -6.21 9.17
N LEU A 81 29.56 -6.70 8.00
CA LEU A 81 28.81 -7.70 7.23
C LEU A 81 29.28 -9.15 7.49
N GLU A 82 30.49 -9.32 8.04
CA GLU A 82 31.08 -10.62 8.40
C GLU A 82 30.15 -11.56 9.20
N PRO A 83 29.35 -11.10 10.18
CA PRO A 83 28.43 -11.98 10.90
C PRO A 83 27.43 -12.72 10.00
N TRP A 84 26.97 -12.09 8.92
CA TRP A 84 26.06 -12.74 7.96
C TRP A 84 26.76 -13.83 7.16
N ILE A 85 28.00 -13.58 6.72
CA ILE A 85 28.80 -14.57 6.00
C ILE A 85 29.08 -15.78 6.90
N ALA A 86 29.54 -15.53 8.13
CA ALA A 86 29.86 -16.58 9.09
C ALA A 86 28.64 -17.39 9.57
N GLY A 87 27.47 -16.75 9.63
CA GLY A 87 26.22 -17.37 10.08
C GLY A 87 25.66 -18.42 9.11
N LEU A 88 25.93 -18.28 7.80
CA LEU A 88 25.34 -19.13 6.77
C LEU A 88 25.63 -20.63 7.00
N ARG A 89 26.91 -20.98 7.19
CA ARG A 89 27.34 -22.38 7.43
C ARG A 89 26.67 -23.00 8.67
N ASN A 90 26.55 -22.24 9.75
CA ASN A 90 25.99 -22.71 11.02
C ASN A 90 24.46 -22.86 10.97
N GLY A 91 23.79 -22.09 10.11
CA GLY A 91 22.37 -22.21 9.85
C GLY A 91 22.00 -23.39 8.96
N LEU A 92 22.92 -23.78 8.06
CA LEU A 92 22.76 -24.90 7.14
C LEU A 92 23.19 -26.26 7.71
N ASP A 93 24.10 -26.29 8.68
CA ASP A 93 24.62 -27.52 9.28
C ASP A 93 23.59 -28.22 10.18
N PRO A 94 23.07 -29.41 9.82
CA PRO A 94 22.08 -30.13 10.62
C PRO A 94 22.57 -30.60 11.99
N SER A 95 23.89 -30.64 12.21
CA SER A 95 24.50 -31.01 13.48
C SER A 95 24.71 -29.81 14.42
N HIS A 96 24.63 -28.58 13.90
CA HIS A 96 24.82 -27.37 14.67
C HIS A 96 23.54 -27.00 15.43
N LYS A 97 23.67 -26.55 16.68
CA LYS A 97 22.53 -26.19 17.56
C LYS A 97 21.65 -25.04 17.02
N GLU A 98 22.17 -24.25 16.08
CA GLU A 98 21.46 -23.12 15.46
C GLU A 98 20.92 -23.43 14.06
N HIS A 99 21.00 -24.69 13.61
CA HIS A 99 20.41 -25.15 12.35
C HIS A 99 18.98 -24.63 12.17
N TRP A 100 18.64 -24.13 10.99
CA TRP A 100 17.32 -23.55 10.74
C TRP A 100 16.21 -24.60 10.71
N GLY A 101 16.56 -25.85 10.44
CA GLY A 101 15.60 -26.93 10.22
C GLY A 101 15.37 -27.18 8.74
N ALA A 102 14.87 -28.38 8.43
CA ALA A 102 14.47 -28.75 7.08
C ALA A 102 13.20 -28.00 6.66
N ILE A 103 13.05 -27.76 5.36
CA ILE A 103 11.89 -27.09 4.78
C ILE A 103 10.70 -28.07 4.70
N GLY A 104 9.59 -27.72 5.36
CA GLY A 104 8.31 -28.44 5.35
C GLY A 104 7.33 -27.96 4.27
N ASP A 105 6.10 -28.50 4.28
CA ASP A 105 5.00 -27.97 3.46
C ASP A 105 4.46 -26.67 4.06
N TRP A 106 4.14 -25.68 3.21
CA TRP A 106 3.67 -24.35 3.65
C TRP A 106 4.58 -23.68 4.71
N ASP A 107 5.90 -23.88 4.59
CA ASP A 107 6.87 -23.46 5.60
C ASP A 107 7.45 -22.08 5.32
N GLN A 108 7.48 -21.21 6.32
CA GLN A 108 8.07 -19.87 6.23
C GLN A 108 9.54 -19.90 5.76
N ARG A 109 10.29 -20.98 6.04
CA ARG A 109 11.67 -21.15 5.55
C ARG A 109 11.78 -21.11 4.03
N MET A 110 10.70 -21.43 3.30
CA MET A 110 10.64 -21.28 1.84
C MET A 110 10.79 -19.83 1.42
N VAL A 111 10.16 -18.91 2.15
CA VAL A 111 10.27 -17.46 1.90
C VAL A 111 11.72 -17.07 2.00
N GLU A 112 12.36 -17.41 3.13
CA GLU A 112 13.72 -16.98 3.44
C GLU A 112 14.77 -17.61 2.51
N ALA A 113 14.47 -18.77 1.89
CA ALA A 113 15.29 -19.37 0.85
C ALA A 113 15.43 -18.50 -0.41
N GLU A 114 14.42 -17.69 -0.76
CA GLU A 114 14.52 -16.71 -1.86
C GLU A 114 15.66 -15.72 -1.59
N ILE A 115 15.72 -15.21 -0.36
CA ILE A 115 16.65 -14.16 0.03
C ILE A 115 18.08 -14.71 0.12
N ILE A 116 18.25 -15.92 0.65
CA ILE A 116 19.54 -16.64 0.60
C ILE A 116 19.97 -16.86 -0.85
N SER A 117 19.03 -17.24 -1.73
CA SER A 117 19.33 -17.46 -3.14
C SER A 117 19.74 -16.17 -3.86
N PHE A 118 19.12 -15.05 -3.54
CA PHE A 118 19.58 -13.74 -3.99
C PHE A 118 21.01 -13.45 -3.54
N ALA A 119 21.35 -13.71 -2.27
CA ALA A 119 22.68 -13.47 -1.75
C ALA A 119 23.76 -14.30 -2.49
N LEU A 120 23.44 -15.57 -2.78
CA LEU A 120 24.31 -16.45 -3.57
C LEU A 120 24.49 -15.95 -5.00
N LEU A 121 23.41 -15.49 -5.64
CA LEU A 121 23.43 -15.00 -7.03
C LEU A 121 24.13 -13.63 -7.15
N ALA A 122 23.97 -12.75 -6.16
CA ALA A 122 24.51 -11.39 -6.19
C ALA A 122 25.96 -11.29 -5.70
N ALA A 123 26.36 -12.10 -4.72
CA ALA A 123 27.70 -12.07 -4.12
C ALA A 123 28.26 -13.49 -3.89
N PRO A 124 28.41 -14.33 -4.95
CA PRO A 124 28.87 -15.72 -4.81
C PRO A 124 30.27 -15.83 -4.17
N ALA A 125 31.16 -14.87 -4.44
CA ALA A 125 32.49 -14.82 -3.85
C ALA A 125 32.45 -14.77 -2.31
N SER A 126 31.45 -14.12 -1.72
CA SER A 126 31.30 -14.02 -0.27
C SER A 126 30.49 -15.17 0.33
N PHE A 127 29.41 -15.60 -0.34
CA PHE A 127 28.44 -16.53 0.25
C PHE A 127 28.57 -17.99 -0.23
N TYR A 128 29.27 -18.26 -1.32
CA TYR A 128 29.42 -19.62 -1.85
C TYR A 128 30.88 -20.06 -1.96
N GLU A 129 31.76 -19.24 -2.52
CA GLU A 129 33.15 -19.65 -2.80
C GLU A 129 33.95 -19.90 -1.50
N THR A 130 33.66 -19.12 -0.46
CA THR A 130 34.22 -19.24 0.90
C THR A 130 33.76 -20.49 1.65
N LEU A 131 32.70 -21.16 1.20
CA LEU A 131 32.17 -22.35 1.86
C LEU A 131 33.06 -23.58 1.61
N GLU A 132 33.26 -24.37 2.66
CA GLU A 132 33.90 -25.67 2.58
C GLU A 132 33.00 -26.69 1.86
N SER A 133 33.57 -27.82 1.43
CA SER A 133 32.84 -28.85 0.69
C SER A 133 31.62 -29.41 1.44
N SER A 134 31.70 -29.54 2.77
CA SER A 134 30.57 -29.95 3.61
C SER A 134 29.47 -28.88 3.62
N ASP A 135 29.83 -27.62 3.75
CA ASP A 135 28.88 -26.51 3.80
C ASP A 135 28.17 -26.32 2.45
N LYS A 136 28.91 -26.47 1.34
CA LYS A 136 28.32 -26.49 -0.02
C LYS A 136 27.31 -27.62 -0.18
N SER A 137 27.61 -28.80 0.38
CA SER A 137 26.70 -29.95 0.33
C SER A 137 25.43 -29.69 1.17
N ASN A 138 25.58 -29.10 2.36
CA ASN A 138 24.46 -28.71 3.21
C ASN A 138 23.58 -27.65 2.54
N LEU A 139 24.19 -26.64 1.92
CA LEU A 139 23.47 -25.60 1.16
C LEU A 139 22.64 -26.20 0.03
N VAL A 140 23.25 -27.07 -0.79
CA VAL A 140 22.56 -27.74 -1.90
C VAL A 140 21.41 -28.61 -1.37
N CYS A 141 21.63 -29.33 -0.28
CA CYS A 141 20.60 -30.17 0.35
C CYS A 141 19.42 -29.31 0.83
N TRP A 142 19.70 -28.22 1.54
CA TRP A 142 18.68 -27.34 2.11
C TRP A 142 17.84 -26.66 1.03
N LEU A 143 18.46 -26.07 0.00
CA LEU A 143 17.73 -25.44 -1.12
C LEU A 143 16.95 -26.46 -1.98
N LYS A 144 17.50 -27.67 -2.20
CA LYS A 144 16.74 -28.75 -2.85
C LYS A 144 15.53 -29.18 -2.03
N GLY A 145 15.51 -28.91 -0.73
CA GLY A 145 14.38 -29.18 0.17
C GLY A 145 13.08 -28.48 -0.22
N LEU A 146 13.11 -27.41 -1.04
CA LEU A 146 11.89 -26.80 -1.59
C LEU A 146 11.20 -27.68 -2.65
N ASN A 147 11.97 -28.51 -3.35
CA ASN A 147 11.46 -29.31 -4.46
C ASN A 147 10.61 -30.47 -3.94
N GLY A 148 9.41 -30.62 -4.49
CA GLY A 148 8.43 -31.62 -4.05
C GLY A 148 7.56 -31.21 -2.86
N LYS A 149 7.70 -29.98 -2.35
CA LYS A 149 6.86 -29.46 -1.26
C LYS A 149 5.58 -28.80 -1.77
N VAL A 150 4.55 -28.83 -0.94
CA VAL A 150 3.30 -28.10 -1.17
C VAL A 150 3.53 -26.62 -0.90
N MET A 151 3.21 -25.79 -1.89
CA MET A 151 3.33 -24.34 -1.82
C MET A 151 2.02 -23.69 -2.27
N PRO A 152 1.66 -22.51 -1.74
CA PRO A 152 0.54 -21.72 -2.24
C PRO A 152 0.72 -21.32 -3.71
N GLU A 153 -0.39 -21.16 -4.43
CA GLU A 153 -0.42 -20.63 -5.81
C GLU A 153 -0.41 -19.10 -5.80
N ASN A 154 0.72 -18.53 -5.39
CA ASN A 154 0.95 -17.08 -5.33
C ASN A 154 2.47 -16.79 -5.48
N ASN A 155 2.95 -15.65 -5.00
CA ASN A 155 4.36 -15.26 -4.96
C ASN A 155 5.32 -16.35 -4.45
N TRP A 156 4.86 -17.33 -3.66
CA TRP A 156 5.70 -18.41 -3.15
C TRP A 156 6.39 -19.21 -4.25
N ARG A 157 5.81 -19.27 -5.45
CA ARG A 157 6.43 -19.92 -6.61
C ARG A 157 7.76 -19.26 -6.99
N TRP A 158 7.91 -17.94 -6.81
CA TRP A 158 9.19 -17.25 -7.04
C TRP A 158 10.32 -17.74 -6.14
N PHE A 159 10.00 -18.15 -4.91
CA PHE A 159 11.03 -18.60 -3.97
C PHE A 159 11.72 -19.87 -4.47
N ARG A 160 10.93 -20.81 -5.03
CA ARG A 160 11.47 -22.03 -5.63
C ARG A 160 12.15 -21.77 -6.97
N VAL A 161 11.62 -20.86 -7.79
CA VAL A 161 12.28 -20.42 -9.04
C VAL A 161 13.67 -19.86 -8.75
N LEU A 162 13.81 -18.90 -7.83
CA LEU A 162 15.10 -18.29 -7.50
C LEU A 162 16.04 -19.26 -6.77
N SER A 163 15.51 -20.16 -5.94
CA SER A 163 16.30 -21.22 -5.29
C SER A 163 16.91 -22.19 -6.30
N ASN A 164 16.10 -22.66 -7.26
CA ASN A 164 16.60 -23.53 -8.32
C ASN A 164 17.56 -22.79 -9.27
N LEU A 165 17.35 -21.50 -9.52
CA LEU A 165 18.29 -20.69 -10.29
C LEU A 165 19.66 -20.58 -9.60
N ALA A 166 19.70 -20.33 -8.29
CA ALA A 166 20.95 -20.33 -7.52
C ALA A 166 21.63 -21.71 -7.53
N LEU A 167 20.86 -22.80 -7.40
CA LEU A 167 21.39 -24.16 -7.50
C LEU A 167 22.08 -24.44 -8.84
N ILE A 168 21.51 -23.95 -9.94
CA ILE A 168 22.08 -24.11 -11.30
C ILE A 168 23.31 -23.21 -11.48
N LYS A 169 23.14 -21.90 -11.24
CA LYS A 169 24.12 -20.87 -11.61
C LYS A 169 25.34 -20.82 -10.69
N VAL A 170 25.15 -21.13 -9.41
CA VAL A 170 26.17 -20.98 -8.36
C VAL A 170 26.61 -22.34 -7.83
N CYS A 171 25.66 -23.22 -7.52
CA CYS A 171 25.99 -24.50 -6.90
C CYS A 171 26.39 -25.62 -7.87
N GLY A 172 26.31 -25.38 -9.18
CA GLY A 172 26.69 -26.36 -10.22
C GLY A 172 25.77 -27.57 -10.34
N VAL A 173 24.52 -27.47 -9.87
CA VAL A 173 23.53 -28.54 -10.08
C VAL A 173 23.10 -28.56 -11.55
N GLU A 174 23.05 -29.74 -12.15
CA GLU A 174 22.69 -29.89 -13.57
C GLU A 174 21.33 -29.27 -13.89
N HIS A 175 21.32 -28.37 -14.88
CA HIS A 175 20.15 -27.65 -15.36
C HIS A 175 18.96 -28.58 -15.65
N ALA A 176 19.20 -29.67 -16.38
CA ALA A 176 18.16 -30.62 -16.80
C ALA A 176 17.38 -31.26 -15.64
N LEU A 177 17.97 -31.32 -14.43
CA LEU A 177 17.31 -31.90 -13.26
C LEU A 177 16.31 -30.93 -12.60
N LEU A 178 16.54 -29.63 -12.71
CA LEU A 178 15.78 -28.61 -11.98
C LEU A 178 14.86 -27.78 -12.89
N TRP A 179 15.22 -27.64 -14.16
CA TRP A 179 14.49 -26.76 -15.08
C TRP A 179 13.01 -27.11 -15.27
N PRO A 180 12.59 -28.39 -15.35
CA PRO A 180 11.16 -28.71 -15.43
C PRO A 180 10.33 -28.19 -14.25
N LEU A 181 10.92 -28.10 -13.05
CA LEU A 181 10.27 -27.53 -11.87
C LEU A 181 10.16 -26.01 -11.97
N VAL A 182 11.21 -25.37 -12.50
CA VAL A 182 11.24 -23.92 -12.76
C VAL A 182 10.19 -23.54 -13.79
N GLU A 183 10.09 -24.29 -14.90
CA GLU A 183 9.08 -24.06 -15.93
C GLU A 183 7.66 -24.17 -15.39
N GLN A 184 7.36 -25.22 -14.61
CA GLN A 184 6.03 -25.39 -13.99
C GLN A 184 5.63 -24.22 -13.09
N ASP A 185 6.57 -23.70 -12.29
CA ASP A 185 6.31 -22.55 -11.44
C ASP A 185 6.13 -21.27 -12.26
N LEU A 186 6.94 -21.06 -13.30
CA LEU A 186 6.83 -19.91 -14.19
C LEU A 186 5.52 -19.92 -14.99
N GLU A 187 5.04 -21.09 -15.44
CA GLU A 187 3.72 -21.23 -16.07
C GLU A 187 2.59 -20.84 -15.12
N THR A 188 2.68 -21.25 -13.85
CA THR A 188 1.73 -20.85 -12.80
C THR A 188 1.76 -19.34 -12.59
N LEU A 189 2.95 -18.76 -12.45
CA LEU A 189 3.17 -17.33 -12.23
C LEU A 189 2.66 -16.48 -13.41
N GLU A 190 2.76 -16.96 -14.64
CA GLU A 190 2.23 -16.28 -15.83
C GLU A 190 0.71 -16.15 -15.81
N SER A 191 -0.01 -17.07 -15.15
CA SER A 191 -1.46 -16.96 -14.99
C SER A 191 -1.91 -15.79 -14.10
N PHE A 192 -0.96 -15.14 -13.39
CA PHE A 192 -1.26 -14.01 -12.50
C PHE A 192 -1.08 -12.64 -13.19
N TYR A 193 -0.58 -12.63 -14.43
CA TYR A 193 -0.49 -11.42 -15.23
C TYR A 193 -1.90 -10.89 -15.58
N MET A 194 -2.09 -9.58 -15.42
CA MET A 194 -3.37 -8.94 -15.67
C MET A 194 -3.36 -8.18 -17.00
N ALA A 195 -2.67 -7.04 -17.03
CA ALA A 195 -2.52 -6.16 -18.20
C ALA A 195 -1.55 -5.01 -17.88
N ASP A 196 -0.97 -4.37 -18.91
CA ASP A 196 -0.15 -3.14 -18.81
C ASP A 196 0.98 -3.25 -17.76
N GLY A 197 1.60 -4.42 -17.69
CA GLY A 197 2.66 -4.70 -16.73
C GLY A 197 2.18 -5.12 -15.34
N TRP A 198 0.91 -4.91 -14.98
CA TRP A 198 0.37 -5.28 -13.68
C TRP A 198 0.16 -6.79 -13.54
N ALA A 199 0.48 -7.32 -12.36
CA ALA A 199 0.23 -8.69 -11.95
C ALA A 199 -0.34 -8.73 -10.53
N SER A 200 -1.22 -9.69 -10.26
CA SER A 200 -1.73 -9.97 -8.93
C SER A 200 -0.90 -11.02 -8.21
N ASP A 201 -1.08 -11.14 -6.90
CA ASP A 201 -0.45 -12.18 -6.09
C ASP A 201 -1.28 -13.47 -6.06
N GLY A 202 -1.30 -14.19 -7.18
CA GLY A 202 -2.24 -15.29 -7.43
C GLY A 202 -3.23 -14.93 -8.55
N VAL A 203 -4.05 -15.90 -8.98
CA VAL A 203 -5.01 -15.69 -10.08
C VAL A 203 -6.03 -14.61 -9.70
N TRP A 204 -6.10 -13.56 -10.53
CA TRP A 204 -7.12 -12.53 -10.38
C TRP A 204 -8.52 -13.11 -10.57
N ARG A 205 -9.41 -12.95 -9.58
CA ARG A 205 -10.79 -13.43 -9.71
C ARG A 205 -11.53 -12.67 -10.79
N ALA A 206 -11.97 -13.39 -11.83
CA ALA A 206 -12.86 -12.83 -12.84
C ALA A 206 -14.20 -12.37 -12.24
N ALA A 207 -14.87 -11.43 -12.89
CA ALA A 207 -16.25 -11.10 -12.56
C ALA A 207 -17.18 -12.22 -13.01
N ALA A 208 -18.06 -12.68 -12.11
CA ALA A 208 -19.11 -13.61 -12.49
C ALA A 208 -20.17 -12.92 -13.36
N GLU A 209 -20.68 -13.60 -14.39
CA GLU A 209 -21.78 -13.09 -15.22
C GLU A 209 -23.06 -12.89 -14.39
N ASP A 210 -23.39 -13.87 -13.54
CA ASP A 210 -24.43 -13.75 -12.52
C ASP A 210 -23.80 -13.34 -11.18
N PRO A 211 -24.11 -12.15 -10.63
CA PRO A 211 -23.61 -11.72 -9.33
C PRO A 211 -23.93 -12.67 -8.16
N ARG A 212 -24.92 -13.57 -8.30
CA ARG A 212 -25.23 -14.61 -7.30
C ARG A 212 -24.21 -15.75 -7.26
N GLN A 213 -23.41 -15.90 -8.32
CA GLN A 213 -22.36 -16.91 -8.43
C GLN A 213 -20.97 -16.34 -8.05
N GLU A 214 -20.88 -15.04 -7.77
CA GLU A 214 -19.62 -14.39 -7.37
C GLU A 214 -19.02 -15.05 -6.12
N GLY A 215 -17.77 -15.53 -6.24
CA GLY A 215 -17.08 -16.18 -5.13
C GLY A 215 -17.61 -17.57 -4.78
N THR A 216 -18.15 -18.31 -5.74
CA THR A 216 -18.52 -19.72 -5.60
C THR A 216 -17.51 -20.63 -6.29
N GLY A 217 -17.54 -21.94 -5.99
CA GLY A 217 -16.66 -22.93 -6.63
C GLY A 217 -15.17 -22.65 -6.42
N VAL A 218 -14.37 -22.85 -7.48
CA VAL A 218 -12.91 -22.61 -7.45
C VAL A 218 -12.54 -21.14 -7.22
N ASP A 219 -13.44 -20.22 -7.57
CA ASP A 219 -13.19 -18.78 -7.43
C ASP A 219 -13.41 -18.28 -6.00
N ALA A 220 -14.06 -19.06 -5.13
CA ALA A 220 -14.30 -18.70 -3.73
C ALA A 220 -13.00 -18.36 -2.98
N ALA A 221 -11.90 -19.03 -3.32
CA ALA A 221 -10.58 -18.82 -2.71
C ALA A 221 -9.75 -17.69 -3.36
N ARG A 222 -10.18 -17.14 -4.50
CA ARG A 222 -9.43 -16.13 -5.26
C ARG A 222 -9.79 -14.71 -4.85
N GLY A 223 -8.82 -13.81 -4.79
CA GLY A 223 -9.04 -12.38 -4.52
C GLY A 223 -8.95 -11.51 -5.78
N ARG A 224 -9.03 -10.20 -5.57
CA ARG A 224 -8.71 -9.15 -6.55
C ARG A 224 -7.78 -8.14 -5.87
N HIS A 225 -6.49 -8.45 -5.77
CA HIS A 225 -5.53 -7.58 -5.08
C HIS A 225 -4.31 -7.30 -5.96
N ALA A 226 -4.12 -6.01 -6.23
CA ALA A 226 -3.00 -5.42 -6.93
C ALA A 226 -2.56 -4.20 -6.12
N ASP A 227 -1.58 -4.41 -5.25
CA ASP A 227 -1.06 -3.46 -4.26
C ASP A 227 0.48 -3.37 -4.34
N TYR A 228 1.13 -2.70 -3.38
CA TYR A 228 2.59 -2.66 -3.36
C TYR A 228 3.24 -4.02 -3.11
N TYR A 229 2.55 -4.97 -2.48
CA TYR A 229 3.10 -6.30 -2.29
C TYR A 229 3.34 -6.96 -3.64
N SER A 230 2.30 -7.10 -4.48
CA SER A 230 2.51 -7.65 -5.82
C SER A 230 3.31 -6.70 -6.71
N GLY A 231 2.99 -5.41 -6.68
CA GLY A 231 3.50 -4.40 -7.60
C GLY A 231 4.92 -3.91 -7.34
N SER A 232 5.44 -3.98 -6.11
CA SER A 232 6.75 -3.41 -5.79
C SER A 232 7.76 -4.40 -5.22
N PHE A 233 7.35 -5.22 -4.25
CA PHE A 233 8.31 -5.95 -3.42
C PHE A 233 8.06 -7.44 -3.31
N ALA A 234 7.20 -8.03 -4.14
CA ALA A 234 7.10 -9.48 -4.33
C ALA A 234 7.09 -9.85 -5.82
N MET A 235 5.94 -9.79 -6.51
CA MET A 235 5.82 -10.31 -7.88
C MET A 235 6.74 -9.57 -8.87
N GLN A 236 6.63 -8.24 -8.96
CA GLN A 236 7.48 -7.43 -9.86
C GLN A 236 8.96 -7.52 -9.49
N PHE A 237 9.28 -7.47 -8.19
CA PHE A 237 10.64 -7.55 -7.72
C PHE A 237 11.30 -8.89 -8.14
N SER A 238 10.64 -10.02 -7.87
CA SER A 238 11.18 -11.34 -8.17
C SER A 238 11.21 -11.62 -9.68
N GLN A 239 10.25 -11.09 -10.45
CA GLN A 239 10.33 -11.06 -11.92
C GLN A 239 11.60 -10.33 -12.38
N LEU A 240 11.88 -9.15 -11.85
CA LEU A 240 13.10 -8.38 -12.19
C LEU A 240 14.36 -9.14 -11.79
N MET A 241 14.43 -9.74 -10.60
CA MET A 241 15.57 -10.56 -10.19
C MET A 241 15.79 -11.74 -11.14
N TYR A 242 14.71 -12.41 -11.56
CA TYR A 242 14.78 -13.46 -12.56
C TYR A 242 15.35 -12.93 -13.88
N THR A 243 14.91 -11.76 -14.37
CA THR A 243 15.46 -11.18 -15.61
C THR A 243 16.95 -10.87 -15.56
N LYS A 244 17.47 -10.59 -14.36
CA LYS A 244 18.89 -10.31 -14.15
C LYS A 244 19.71 -11.59 -14.14
N PHE A 245 19.24 -12.62 -13.45
CA PHE A 245 20.03 -13.82 -13.18
C PHE A 245 19.79 -14.98 -14.16
N ALA A 246 18.67 -14.99 -14.87
CA ALA A 246 18.30 -16.04 -15.82
C ALA A 246 18.35 -15.59 -17.29
N GLY A 247 18.87 -14.40 -17.60
CA GLY A 247 18.87 -13.85 -18.96
C GLY A 247 19.58 -14.71 -20.01
N ASP A 248 20.57 -15.52 -19.59
CA ASP A 248 21.27 -16.50 -20.43
C ASP A 248 20.56 -17.86 -20.54
N LEU A 249 19.64 -18.16 -19.61
CA LEU A 249 18.92 -19.44 -19.55
C LEU A 249 17.52 -19.36 -20.19
N ASP A 250 16.80 -18.24 -19.99
CA ASP A 250 15.45 -17.99 -20.52
C ASP A 250 15.35 -16.56 -21.13
N PRO A 251 16.06 -16.29 -22.24
CA PRO A 251 16.13 -14.95 -22.82
C PRO A 251 14.76 -14.43 -23.30
N GLU A 252 13.89 -15.31 -23.80
CA GLU A 252 12.58 -14.94 -24.33
C GLU A 252 11.64 -14.45 -23.23
N ARG A 253 11.48 -15.22 -22.15
CA ARG A 253 10.64 -14.81 -21.01
C ARG A 253 11.21 -13.59 -20.29
N CYS A 254 12.54 -13.53 -20.16
CA CYS A 254 13.20 -12.34 -19.61
C CYS A 254 12.87 -11.09 -20.43
N SER A 255 12.84 -11.17 -21.76
CA SER A 255 12.44 -10.05 -22.63
C SER A 255 11.00 -9.59 -22.33
N VAL A 256 10.07 -10.54 -22.21
CA VAL A 256 8.66 -10.25 -21.85
C VAL A 256 8.57 -9.56 -20.49
N PHE A 257 9.29 -10.03 -19.47
CA PHE A 257 9.27 -9.43 -18.14
C PHE A 257 9.86 -8.02 -18.12
N ARG A 258 10.95 -7.77 -18.86
CA ARG A 258 11.52 -6.42 -19.02
C ARG A 258 10.53 -5.47 -19.70
N GLN A 259 9.78 -5.94 -20.70
CA GLN A 259 8.74 -5.14 -21.34
C GLN A 259 7.59 -4.82 -20.38
N ARG A 260 7.11 -5.81 -19.61
CA ARG A 260 6.07 -5.62 -18.59
C ARG A 260 6.51 -4.65 -17.50
N ALA A 261 7.76 -4.72 -17.04
CA ALA A 261 8.29 -3.77 -16.07
C ALA A 261 8.27 -2.32 -16.59
N ARG A 262 8.65 -2.09 -17.86
CA ARG A 262 8.54 -0.77 -18.51
C ARG A 262 7.08 -0.28 -18.57
N GLN A 263 6.14 -1.16 -18.92
CA GLN A 263 4.71 -0.82 -18.92
C GLN A 263 4.20 -0.46 -17.53
N TYR A 264 4.61 -1.20 -16.50
CA TYR A 264 4.23 -0.96 -15.11
C TYR A 264 4.69 0.43 -14.62
N ALA A 265 5.93 0.80 -14.94
CA ALA A 265 6.52 2.09 -14.56
C ALA A 265 5.67 3.30 -15.01
N ARG A 266 4.97 3.21 -16.15
CA ARG A 266 4.12 4.28 -16.71
C ARG A 266 2.94 4.68 -15.85
N THR A 267 2.53 3.84 -14.91
CA THR A 267 1.40 4.12 -14.01
C THR A 267 1.76 4.04 -12.54
N PHE A 268 2.79 3.28 -12.18
CA PHE A 268 3.20 3.11 -10.79
C PHE A 268 3.72 4.42 -10.15
N TRP A 269 4.34 5.31 -10.94
CA TRP A 269 4.80 6.61 -10.43
C TRP A 269 3.69 7.41 -9.75
N ALA A 270 2.44 7.27 -10.21
CA ALA A 270 1.31 8.04 -9.70
C ALA A 270 0.98 7.71 -8.24
N TYR A 271 1.43 6.57 -7.70
CA TYR A 271 1.14 6.16 -6.32
C TYR A 271 1.97 6.92 -5.27
N PHE A 272 2.92 7.75 -5.71
CA PHE A 272 3.78 8.58 -4.87
C PHE A 272 3.46 10.06 -5.10
N ASP A 273 3.46 10.85 -4.03
CA ASP A 273 3.33 12.30 -4.17
C ASP A 273 4.66 12.94 -4.65
N GLN A 274 4.61 14.24 -4.89
CA GLN A 274 5.77 15.02 -5.35
C GLN A 274 6.98 14.97 -4.39
N ASP A 275 6.74 14.73 -3.10
CA ASP A 275 7.73 14.71 -2.03
C ASP A 275 8.23 13.28 -1.73
N GLY A 276 7.61 12.26 -2.34
CA GLY A 276 7.95 10.84 -2.21
C GLY A 276 7.03 10.03 -1.28
N ALA A 277 5.97 10.64 -0.74
CA ALA A 277 5.01 9.98 0.14
C ALA A 277 4.18 8.94 -0.65
N PRO A 278 4.22 7.66 -0.27
CA PRO A 278 3.37 6.66 -0.91
C PRO A 278 1.93 6.79 -0.39
N ILE A 279 0.93 6.46 -1.22
CA ILE A 279 -0.43 6.24 -0.73
C ILE A 279 -0.48 4.87 -0.04
N PRO A 280 -0.68 4.74 1.30
CA PRO A 280 -0.77 3.43 1.95
C PRO A 280 -2.02 2.68 1.48
N PHE A 281 -1.83 1.52 0.85
CA PHE A 281 -2.90 0.68 0.31
C PHE A 281 -2.47 -0.79 0.25
N GLY A 282 -3.35 -1.71 0.64
CA GLY A 282 -3.10 -3.15 0.58
C GLY A 282 -2.44 -3.72 1.83
N ARG A 283 -1.81 -4.90 1.67
CA ARG A 283 -1.20 -5.66 2.78
C ARG A 283 0.28 -5.34 2.98
N SER A 284 0.83 -5.83 4.10
CA SER A 284 2.27 -5.78 4.41
C SER A 284 2.88 -4.38 4.40
N LEU A 285 2.08 -3.38 4.74
CA LEU A 285 2.54 -1.99 4.84
C LEU A 285 3.58 -1.79 5.96
N CYS A 286 3.71 -2.78 6.86
CA CYS A 286 4.76 -2.80 7.88
C CYS A 286 6.18 -2.90 7.30
N TYR A 287 6.32 -3.20 6.01
CA TYR A 287 7.59 -3.20 5.27
C TYR A 287 8.00 -1.80 4.77
N LYS A 288 7.21 -0.77 5.06
CA LYS A 288 7.57 0.65 4.97
C LYS A 288 8.12 1.04 3.59
N PHE A 289 9.42 1.31 3.50
CA PHE A 289 10.07 1.77 2.28
C PHE A 289 10.23 0.68 1.22
N ALA A 290 9.85 -0.58 1.46
CA ALA A 290 9.75 -1.62 0.42
C ALA A 290 8.85 -1.21 -0.76
N MET A 291 7.95 -0.23 -0.57
CA MET A 291 7.15 0.38 -1.62
C MET A 291 8.00 0.98 -2.76
N GLY A 292 9.26 1.36 -2.50
CA GLY A 292 10.23 1.77 -3.53
C GLY A 292 11.01 0.62 -4.20
N GLY A 293 10.76 -0.64 -3.80
CA GLY A 293 11.52 -1.81 -4.20
C GLY A 293 11.54 -2.05 -5.71
N PHE A 294 10.44 -1.73 -6.40
CA PHE A 294 10.38 -1.78 -7.86
C PHE A 294 11.47 -0.91 -8.51
N TYR A 295 11.61 0.37 -8.11
CA TYR A 295 12.58 1.28 -8.71
C TYR A 295 14.02 0.84 -8.43
N ALA A 296 14.30 0.34 -7.22
CA ALA A 296 15.60 -0.22 -6.87
C ALA A 296 15.94 -1.45 -7.72
N ALA A 297 14.98 -2.38 -7.90
CA ALA A 297 15.14 -3.55 -8.75
C ALA A 297 15.27 -3.18 -10.24
N PHE A 298 14.48 -2.21 -10.71
CA PHE A 298 14.49 -1.75 -12.09
C PHE A 298 15.87 -1.18 -12.48
N ALA A 299 16.43 -0.33 -11.62
CA ALA A 299 17.79 0.19 -11.77
C ALA A 299 18.84 -0.94 -11.69
N TYR A 300 18.76 -1.79 -10.66
CA TYR A 300 19.71 -2.89 -10.47
C TYR A 300 19.74 -3.88 -11.64
N CYS A 301 18.61 -4.08 -12.33
CA CYS A 301 18.52 -4.94 -13.51
C CYS A 301 18.98 -4.26 -14.81
N GLY A 302 19.46 -3.01 -14.76
CA GLY A 302 19.95 -2.28 -15.93
C GLY A 302 18.84 -1.96 -16.93
N LEU A 303 17.61 -1.72 -16.46
CA LEU A 303 16.47 -1.41 -17.34
C LEU A 303 16.24 0.08 -17.56
N CYS A 304 17.06 0.93 -16.93
CA CYS A 304 17.01 2.35 -17.16
C CYS A 304 17.48 2.66 -18.59
N ASP A 305 16.73 3.51 -19.29
CA ASP A 305 17.00 3.89 -20.67
C ASP A 305 16.60 5.35 -20.87
N ASP A 306 17.56 6.18 -21.27
CA ASP A 306 17.39 7.63 -21.40
C ASP A 306 16.78 8.05 -22.75
N ASP A 307 16.71 7.13 -23.72
CA ASP A 307 16.21 7.41 -25.08
C ASP A 307 14.75 6.99 -25.30
N ASP A 308 14.17 6.16 -24.42
CA ASP A 308 12.89 5.46 -24.66
C ASP A 308 11.66 6.14 -24.02
N ASP A 309 11.60 6.19 -22.69
CA ASP A 309 10.38 6.54 -21.93
C ASP A 309 10.72 7.44 -20.73
N GLU A 310 9.97 8.53 -20.57
CA GLU A 310 10.25 9.54 -19.55
C GLU A 310 10.16 9.00 -18.12
N HIS A 311 9.49 7.86 -17.91
CA HIS A 311 9.36 7.19 -16.62
C HIS A 311 10.45 6.16 -16.35
N THR A 312 11.24 5.78 -17.36
CA THR A 312 12.28 4.74 -17.24
C THR A 312 13.70 5.25 -17.44
N SER A 313 13.91 6.54 -17.71
CA SER A 313 15.25 7.14 -17.69
C SER A 313 15.95 6.97 -16.33
N HIS A 314 17.29 6.97 -16.33
CA HIS A 314 18.09 6.87 -15.11
C HIS A 314 17.67 7.94 -14.09
N GLY A 315 17.54 9.19 -14.54
CA GLY A 315 17.17 10.30 -13.69
C GLY A 315 15.74 10.21 -13.13
N ALA A 316 14.78 9.66 -13.89
CA ALA A 316 13.42 9.46 -13.42
C ALA A 316 13.34 8.35 -12.35
N VAL A 317 13.94 7.19 -12.61
CA VAL A 317 13.98 6.06 -11.68
C VAL A 317 14.73 6.43 -10.40
N LYS A 318 15.88 7.10 -10.53
CA LYS A 318 16.65 7.67 -9.40
C LYS A 318 15.79 8.62 -8.57
N GLY A 319 15.09 9.53 -9.25
CA GLY A 319 14.21 10.47 -8.59
C GLY A 319 13.10 9.82 -7.79
N MET A 320 12.39 8.84 -8.38
CA MET A 320 11.33 8.14 -7.67
C MET A 320 11.85 7.42 -6.44
N LEU A 321 12.96 6.69 -6.56
CA LEU A 321 13.53 5.93 -5.45
C LEU A 321 14.06 6.85 -4.34
N LEU A 322 14.91 7.82 -4.67
CA LEU A 322 15.60 8.61 -3.64
C LEU A 322 14.66 9.59 -2.94
N ARG A 323 13.68 10.19 -3.63
CA ARG A 323 12.62 10.98 -2.96
C ARG A 323 11.85 10.13 -1.97
N HIS A 324 11.46 8.92 -2.35
CA HIS A 324 10.73 8.02 -1.47
C HIS A 324 11.53 7.65 -0.21
N LEU A 325 12.82 7.35 -0.35
CA LEU A 325 13.69 7.07 0.79
C LEU A 325 13.85 8.30 1.69
N ARG A 326 14.01 9.50 1.13
CA ARG A 326 14.07 10.76 1.89
C ARG A 326 12.77 11.08 2.62
N TRP A 327 11.63 10.76 2.02
CA TRP A 327 10.34 10.89 2.70
C TRP A 327 10.29 9.98 3.94
N TRP A 328 10.68 8.73 3.82
CA TRP A 328 10.75 7.83 4.98
C TRP A 328 11.76 8.27 6.03
N ALA A 329 12.94 8.75 5.63
CA ALA A 329 13.95 9.28 6.55
C ALA A 329 13.39 10.46 7.38
N SER A 330 12.74 11.42 6.72
CA SER A 330 12.12 12.59 7.38
C SER A 330 10.89 12.25 8.23
N HIS A 331 10.23 11.11 8.00
CA HIS A 331 9.05 10.65 8.75
C HIS A 331 9.35 9.45 9.68
N SER A 332 10.61 9.29 10.09
CA SER A 332 11.08 8.11 10.81
C SER A 332 11.06 8.22 12.35
N GLU A 333 10.56 9.32 12.92
CA GLU A 333 10.59 9.59 14.36
C GLU A 333 10.01 8.47 15.24
N SER A 334 9.11 7.65 14.69
CA SER A 334 8.44 6.57 15.41
C SER A 334 8.47 5.22 14.68
N ILE A 335 9.33 5.02 13.68
CA ILE A 335 9.40 3.72 12.95
C ILE A 335 10.43 2.74 13.52
N PHE A 336 11.24 3.19 14.48
CA PHE A 336 12.24 2.39 15.18
C PHE A 336 11.84 2.14 16.64
N TRP A 337 12.23 0.99 17.18
CA TRP A 337 12.28 0.74 18.62
C TRP A 337 13.45 1.52 19.26
N SER A 338 13.51 1.52 20.60
CA SER A 338 14.56 2.24 21.34
C SER A 338 15.97 1.70 21.08
N ASP A 339 16.11 0.47 20.62
CA ASP A 339 17.38 -0.15 20.22
C ASP A 339 17.79 0.17 18.78
N GLY A 340 16.97 0.93 18.03
CA GLY A 340 17.20 1.28 16.64
C GLY A 340 16.65 0.28 15.62
N THR A 341 16.05 -0.84 16.06
CA THR A 341 15.48 -1.84 15.15
C THR A 341 14.10 -1.40 14.63
N LEU A 342 13.72 -1.82 13.41
CA LEU A 342 12.43 -1.47 12.82
C LEU A 342 11.26 -2.10 13.60
N ASN A 343 10.16 -1.36 13.79
CA ASN A 343 8.97 -1.85 14.48
C ASN A 343 7.87 -2.38 13.53
N ILE A 344 6.94 -3.17 14.07
CA ILE A 344 5.70 -3.57 13.36
C ILE A 344 4.72 -2.40 13.40
N GLY A 345 4.48 -1.79 12.25
CA GLY A 345 3.68 -0.57 12.13
C GLY A 345 4.01 0.18 10.83
N TYR A 346 3.34 1.31 10.61
CA TYR A 346 3.56 2.16 9.44
C TYR A 346 4.45 3.36 9.79
N LEU A 347 3.90 4.48 10.27
CA LEU A 347 4.69 5.61 10.81
C LEU A 347 4.93 5.51 12.34
N TYR A 348 4.26 4.59 13.00
CA TYR A 348 4.44 4.27 14.41
C TYR A 348 4.05 2.81 14.68
N PRO A 349 4.42 2.20 15.83
CA PRO A 349 4.08 0.82 16.14
C PRO A 349 2.56 0.63 16.20
N ASN A 350 2.04 -0.27 15.39
CA ASN A 350 0.60 -0.51 15.32
C ASN A 350 0.29 -1.98 15.04
N MET A 351 0.00 -2.74 16.10
CA MET A 351 -0.38 -4.15 15.99
C MET A 351 -1.79 -4.35 15.41
N TYR A 352 -2.62 -3.31 15.25
CA TYR A 352 -3.88 -3.44 14.53
C TYR A 352 -3.69 -3.55 13.01
N LEU A 353 -2.56 -3.03 12.50
CA LEU A 353 -2.16 -3.17 11.09
C LEU A 353 -1.55 -4.54 10.78
N SER A 354 -0.93 -5.20 11.76
CA SER A 354 -0.12 -6.40 11.53
C SER A 354 -0.91 -7.54 10.88
N GLU A 355 -0.21 -8.37 10.12
CA GLU A 355 -0.69 -9.67 9.66
C GLU A 355 -0.24 -10.80 10.59
N ASP A 356 -0.88 -11.96 10.47
CA ASP A 356 -0.60 -13.16 11.27
C ASP A 356 0.78 -13.78 10.98
N TYR A 357 1.40 -13.43 9.84
CA TYR A 357 2.76 -13.80 9.47
C TYR A 357 3.82 -12.76 9.87
N ASN A 358 3.45 -11.67 10.55
CA ASN A 358 4.44 -10.67 10.95
C ASN A 358 5.13 -11.08 12.26
N SER A 359 6.40 -11.48 12.16
CA SER A 359 7.30 -11.58 13.30
C SER A 359 7.97 -10.21 13.58
N PRO A 360 8.65 -10.02 14.73
CA PRO A 360 9.46 -8.83 14.97
C PRO A 360 10.47 -8.51 13.86
N GLN A 361 10.96 -9.55 13.18
CA GLN A 361 11.95 -9.48 12.12
C GLN A 361 11.34 -8.99 10.79
N SER A 362 10.01 -9.00 10.68
CA SER A 362 9.33 -8.78 9.42
C SER A 362 9.54 -7.46 8.71
N PRO A 363 9.64 -6.33 9.43
CA PRO A 363 9.87 -5.03 8.82
C PRO A 363 11.14 -4.94 7.95
N TYR A 364 12.13 -5.84 8.09
CA TYR A 364 13.38 -5.79 7.32
C TYR A 364 13.22 -6.15 5.83
N TRP A 365 12.04 -6.57 5.37
CA TRP A 365 11.69 -6.53 3.95
C TRP A 365 11.87 -5.14 3.31
N ALA A 366 11.82 -4.08 4.12
CA ALA A 366 12.09 -2.71 3.71
C ALA A 366 13.42 -2.57 2.94
N LEU A 367 14.42 -3.40 3.25
CA LEU A 367 15.74 -3.35 2.65
C LEU A 367 15.77 -3.69 1.15
N LYS A 368 14.69 -4.24 0.58
CA LYS A 368 14.53 -4.40 -0.87
C LYS A 368 14.74 -3.10 -1.65
N SER A 369 14.41 -1.95 -1.09
CA SER A 369 14.60 -0.65 -1.77
C SER A 369 16.04 -0.15 -1.73
N LEU A 370 16.93 -0.84 -1.02
CA LEU A 370 18.34 -0.47 -0.91
C LEU A 370 19.25 -1.36 -1.77
N ILE A 371 18.72 -2.34 -2.52
CA ILE A 371 19.55 -3.19 -3.40
C ILE A 371 20.28 -2.40 -4.49
N VAL A 372 19.85 -1.17 -4.77
CA VAL A 372 20.49 -0.26 -5.73
C VAL A 372 21.94 0.04 -5.40
N VAL A 373 22.38 -0.12 -4.14
CA VAL A 373 23.78 0.06 -3.73
C VAL A 373 24.74 -0.93 -4.38
N ALA A 374 24.23 -2.03 -4.96
CA ALA A 374 25.00 -2.97 -5.75
C ALA A 374 25.50 -2.38 -7.09
N LEU A 375 24.92 -1.26 -7.56
CA LEU A 375 25.40 -0.59 -8.77
C LEU A 375 26.74 0.10 -8.48
N PRO A 376 27.78 -0.06 -9.34
CA PRO A 376 29.09 0.58 -9.17
C PRO A 376 29.04 2.10 -9.05
N GLY A 377 30.03 2.73 -8.41
CA GLY A 377 30.00 4.19 -8.18
C GLY A 377 29.96 5.02 -9.47
N GLY A 378 30.52 4.48 -10.56
CA GLY A 378 30.48 5.08 -11.90
C GLY A 378 29.30 4.65 -12.77
N ASP A 379 28.31 3.94 -12.22
CA ASP A 379 27.11 3.52 -12.96
C ASP A 379 26.29 4.73 -13.43
N ALA A 380 25.67 4.61 -14.61
CA ALA A 380 24.85 5.66 -15.21
C ALA A 380 23.75 6.15 -14.26
N PHE A 381 23.15 5.26 -13.47
CA PHE A 381 22.17 5.61 -12.44
C PHE A 381 22.72 6.62 -11.43
N TRP A 382 23.93 6.41 -10.90
CA TRP A 382 24.50 7.31 -9.90
C TRP A 382 24.98 8.62 -10.52
N SER A 383 25.48 8.59 -11.76
CA SER A 383 25.92 9.79 -12.48
C SER A 383 24.78 10.67 -13.00
N ALA A 384 23.58 10.09 -13.23
CA ALA A 384 22.44 10.82 -13.75
C ALA A 384 21.93 11.90 -12.77
N GLU A 385 21.48 13.02 -13.34
CA GLU A 385 20.75 14.05 -12.59
C GLU A 385 19.41 13.49 -12.13
N GLU A 386 19.05 13.76 -10.87
CA GLU A 386 17.74 13.37 -10.36
C GLU A 386 16.63 14.20 -11.04
N LEU A 387 15.78 13.56 -11.83
CA LEU A 387 14.67 14.25 -12.49
C LEU A 387 13.51 14.47 -11.51
N PRO A 388 12.78 15.61 -11.64
CA PRO A 388 11.64 15.91 -10.78
C PRO A 388 10.52 14.88 -10.97
N HIS A 389 9.69 14.73 -9.92
CA HIS A 389 8.49 13.92 -9.97
C HIS A 389 7.59 14.34 -11.15
N PRO A 390 6.92 13.41 -11.88
CA PRO A 390 6.03 13.76 -12.98
C PRO A 390 4.97 14.81 -12.61
N LEU A 391 4.42 14.74 -11.39
CA LEU A 391 3.46 15.72 -10.85
C LEU A 391 4.01 17.16 -10.70
N SER A 392 5.33 17.34 -10.69
CA SER A 392 5.96 18.67 -10.61
C SER A 392 6.04 19.36 -11.98
N ARG A 393 5.90 18.60 -13.07
CA ARG A 393 6.00 19.08 -14.46
C ARG A 393 4.67 19.71 -14.89
N GLY A 394 4.37 20.94 -14.42
CA GLY A 394 3.10 21.58 -14.82
C GLY A 394 2.62 22.79 -14.02
N ARG A 395 3.38 23.28 -13.02
CA ARG A 395 2.97 24.44 -12.18
C ARG A 395 3.02 25.81 -12.89
N GLY A 396 2.97 25.85 -14.22
CA GLY A 396 2.54 27.04 -14.96
C GLY A 396 1.02 27.10 -14.96
N ARG A 397 0.43 28.23 -14.54
CA ARG A 397 -1.05 28.42 -14.40
C ARG A 397 -1.88 28.04 -15.63
N GLU A 398 -1.26 27.90 -16.80
CA GLU A 398 -1.91 27.58 -18.07
C GLU A 398 -2.04 26.07 -18.36
N HIS A 399 -1.35 25.19 -17.63
CA HIS A 399 -1.30 23.74 -17.91
C HIS A 399 -1.81 22.83 -16.76
N ALA A 400 -2.23 23.41 -15.62
CA ALA A 400 -2.84 22.66 -14.51
C ALA A 400 -4.29 22.27 -14.83
N GLY A 401 -4.53 21.00 -15.14
CA GLY A 401 -5.85 20.42 -15.46
C GLY A 401 -5.94 18.94 -15.08
N ASP A 402 -6.98 18.25 -15.55
CA ASP A 402 -7.33 16.86 -15.17
C ASP A 402 -6.26 15.78 -15.56
N LYS A 403 -5.12 16.17 -16.14
CA LYS A 403 -4.04 15.26 -16.58
C LYS A 403 -3.39 14.49 -15.43
N ASP A 404 -3.47 15.02 -14.21
CA ASP A 404 -2.92 14.41 -13.00
C ASP A 404 -3.95 13.54 -12.25
N VAL A 405 -5.09 13.26 -12.89
CA VAL A 405 -6.06 12.23 -12.47
C VAL A 405 -5.88 11.02 -13.39
N VAL A 406 -5.26 9.96 -12.87
CA VAL A 406 -4.74 8.83 -13.64
C VAL A 406 -5.59 7.57 -13.40
N PRO A 407 -6.39 7.10 -14.37
CA PRO A 407 -7.08 5.83 -14.28
C PRO A 407 -6.10 4.65 -14.43
N VAL A 408 -5.94 3.87 -13.37
CA VAL A 408 -5.13 2.65 -13.36
C VAL A 408 -6.07 1.47 -13.56
N ARG A 409 -6.40 1.20 -14.84
CA ARG A 409 -7.42 0.23 -15.23
C ARG A 409 -7.14 -1.18 -14.73
N PRO A 410 -5.91 -1.74 -14.83
CA PRO A 410 -5.63 -3.07 -14.30
C PRO A 410 -5.95 -3.17 -12.80
N ALA A 411 -5.51 -2.20 -11.99
CA ALA A 411 -5.74 -2.17 -10.55
C ALA A 411 -7.15 -1.70 -10.12
N ARG A 412 -8.03 -1.33 -11.08
CA ARG A 412 -9.39 -0.79 -10.82
C ARG A 412 -9.38 0.44 -9.90
N GLN A 413 -8.42 1.34 -10.12
CA GLN A 413 -8.20 2.54 -9.31
C GLN A 413 -8.14 3.80 -10.16
N ILE A 414 -8.36 4.96 -9.54
CA ILE A 414 -8.08 6.28 -10.11
C ILE A 414 -7.21 7.04 -9.12
N VAL A 415 -5.95 7.30 -9.48
CA VAL A 415 -5.05 8.10 -8.66
C VAL A 415 -5.30 9.58 -8.94
N CYS A 416 -5.44 10.37 -7.90
CA CYS A 416 -5.91 11.76 -7.93
C CYS A 416 -4.82 12.67 -7.36
N ASN A 417 -4.21 13.49 -8.22
CA ASN A 417 -3.35 14.61 -7.84
C ASN A 417 -3.68 15.86 -8.65
N HIS A 418 -4.94 16.28 -8.66
CA HIS A 418 -5.37 17.38 -9.53
C HIS A 418 -4.50 18.64 -9.32
N GLY A 419 -3.90 19.20 -10.38
CA GLY A 419 -2.85 20.25 -10.26
C GLY A 419 -3.26 21.58 -9.61
N ARG A 420 -4.57 21.81 -9.38
CA ARG A 420 -5.11 22.94 -8.58
C ARG A 420 -5.55 22.55 -7.16
N GLY A 421 -5.60 21.25 -6.91
CA GLY A 421 -5.95 20.68 -5.61
C GLY A 421 -4.73 20.62 -4.70
N ARG A 422 -4.96 20.33 -3.43
CA ARG A 422 -3.89 20.20 -2.43
C ARG A 422 -3.90 18.85 -1.74
N HIS A 423 -4.33 17.81 -2.43
CA HIS A 423 -4.42 16.48 -1.86
C HIS A 423 -4.08 15.40 -2.88
N HIS A 424 -3.16 14.52 -2.50
CA HIS A 424 -2.77 13.35 -3.26
C HIS A 424 -3.35 12.06 -2.64
N PHE A 425 -4.21 11.38 -3.39
CA PHE A 425 -4.93 10.19 -2.93
C PHE A 425 -5.33 9.31 -4.11
N LEU A 426 -5.85 8.12 -3.86
CA LEU A 426 -6.48 7.29 -4.88
C LEU A 426 -7.91 6.94 -4.50
N LEU A 427 -8.77 6.82 -5.51
CA LEU A 427 -10.07 6.18 -5.42
C LEU A 427 -9.92 4.70 -5.75
N SER A 428 -10.45 3.83 -4.88
CA SER A 428 -10.36 2.37 -5.04
C SER A 428 -11.73 1.72 -5.06
N SER A 429 -11.94 0.88 -6.07
CA SER A 429 -13.17 0.13 -6.20
C SER A 429 -12.89 -1.24 -6.82
N GLY A 430 -13.46 -2.31 -6.26
CA GLY A 430 -13.33 -3.64 -6.84
C GLY A 430 -12.23 -4.53 -6.27
N GLN A 431 -11.20 -3.96 -5.65
CA GLN A 431 -10.16 -4.76 -4.99
C GLN A 431 -10.65 -5.38 -3.67
N PHE A 432 -10.25 -6.63 -3.43
CA PHE A 432 -10.50 -7.34 -2.18
C PHE A 432 -9.59 -8.56 -2.03
N CYS A 433 -9.46 -9.03 -0.79
CA CYS A 433 -8.75 -10.25 -0.42
C CYS A 433 -9.72 -11.15 0.36
N VAL A 434 -9.64 -12.47 0.16
CA VAL A 434 -10.58 -13.44 0.77
C VAL A 434 -9.98 -14.38 1.81
N TRP A 435 -8.65 -14.50 1.87
CA TRP A 435 -8.00 -15.24 2.94
C TRP A 435 -8.04 -14.42 4.24
N PRO A 436 -8.00 -15.09 5.42
CA PRO A 436 -8.21 -14.44 6.71
C PRO A 436 -7.01 -13.57 7.10
N MET A 437 -7.05 -12.30 6.71
CA MET A 437 -6.06 -11.30 7.12
C MET A 437 -6.71 -10.22 7.98
N LYS A 438 -5.99 -9.79 9.02
CA LYS A 438 -6.44 -8.70 9.90
C LYS A 438 -6.71 -7.43 9.09
N ALA A 439 -7.86 -6.80 9.37
CA ALA A 439 -8.30 -5.55 8.76
C ALA A 439 -8.40 -5.59 7.21
N THR A 440 -8.73 -6.73 6.62
CA THR A 440 -8.82 -6.91 5.15
C THR A 440 -9.72 -5.86 4.48
N GLN A 441 -10.87 -5.56 5.06
CA GLN A 441 -11.79 -4.54 4.53
C GLN A 441 -11.13 -3.15 4.50
N ALA A 442 -10.40 -2.78 5.56
CA ALA A 442 -9.70 -1.50 5.61
C ALA A 442 -8.54 -1.44 4.59
N LYS A 443 -7.82 -2.55 4.39
CA LYS A 443 -6.66 -2.62 3.49
C LYS A 443 -7.01 -2.54 2.01
N TYR A 444 -8.17 -3.07 1.59
CA TYR A 444 -8.54 -3.15 0.16
C TYR A 444 -9.87 -2.50 -0.24
N ALA A 445 -10.82 -2.37 0.69
CA ALA A 445 -12.21 -2.11 0.34
C ALA A 445 -12.71 -0.71 0.70
N LYS A 446 -11.86 0.21 1.18
CA LYS A 446 -12.23 1.63 1.32
C LYS A 446 -12.38 2.28 -0.05
N PHE A 447 -13.13 3.37 -0.10
CA PHE A 447 -13.39 4.11 -1.33
C PHE A 447 -12.25 5.06 -1.70
N ALA A 448 -11.43 5.47 -0.74
CA ALA A 448 -10.27 6.31 -0.98
C ALA A 448 -9.12 6.02 0.01
N TYR A 449 -7.88 6.25 -0.43
CA TYR A 449 -6.66 6.12 0.37
C TYR A 449 -5.76 7.34 0.14
N SER A 450 -5.23 7.93 1.20
CA SER A 450 -4.51 9.21 1.17
C SER A 450 -3.06 9.07 1.56
N SER A 451 -2.15 9.69 0.79
CA SER A 451 -0.71 9.79 1.12
C SER A 451 -0.42 10.68 2.34
N ALA A 452 -1.34 11.60 2.67
CA ALA A 452 -1.17 12.56 3.78
C ALA A 452 -1.95 12.18 5.06
N PHE A 453 -3.06 11.46 4.92
CA PHE A 453 -4.00 11.22 6.02
C PHE A 453 -4.00 9.78 6.52
N GLY A 454 -3.40 8.84 5.76
CA GLY A 454 -3.44 7.42 6.06
C GLY A 454 -4.88 6.88 6.13
N PHE A 455 -5.04 5.56 6.14
CA PHE A 455 -6.35 4.97 6.43
C PHE A 455 -6.41 4.46 7.87
N SER A 456 -7.61 4.23 8.40
CA SER A 456 -7.78 3.58 9.71
C SER A 456 -8.10 2.09 9.59
N VAL A 457 -7.56 1.31 10.53
CA VAL A 457 -7.84 -0.12 10.75
C VAL A 457 -8.70 -0.30 12.01
N PRO A 458 -9.59 -1.30 12.04
CA PRO A 458 -10.49 -1.53 13.16
C PRO A 458 -9.74 -2.01 14.43
N THR A 459 -10.15 -1.50 15.59
CA THR A 459 -9.71 -1.95 16.92
C THR A 459 -10.74 -2.79 17.67
N GLY A 460 -11.97 -2.88 17.12
CA GLY A 460 -13.14 -3.50 17.72
C GLY A 460 -14.40 -3.24 16.87
N PRO A 461 -15.59 -3.69 17.29
CA PRO A 461 -16.81 -3.66 16.46
C PRO A 461 -17.63 -2.37 16.53
N LEU A 462 -17.43 -1.50 17.53
CA LEU A 462 -18.20 -0.26 17.67
C LEU A 462 -17.84 0.75 16.57
N VAL A 463 -18.72 1.70 16.25
CA VAL A 463 -18.46 2.68 15.18
C VAL A 463 -17.15 3.46 15.36
N ALA A 464 -16.81 3.85 16.60
CA ALA A 464 -15.55 4.51 16.94
C ALA A 464 -14.32 3.58 16.81
N GLN A 465 -14.53 2.28 16.92
CA GLN A 465 -13.50 1.25 16.84
C GLN A 465 -13.26 0.77 15.42
N ILE A 466 -14.31 0.63 14.59
CA ILE A 466 -14.15 0.30 13.18
C ILE A 466 -13.59 1.48 12.38
N ALA A 467 -13.78 2.71 12.90
CA ALA A 467 -13.27 3.97 12.35
C ALA A 467 -13.50 4.05 10.83
N PRO A 468 -14.74 4.26 10.36
CA PRO A 468 -15.12 4.06 8.97
C PRO A 468 -14.68 5.22 8.05
N ASP A 469 -13.42 5.64 8.11
CA ASP A 469 -12.87 6.61 7.16
C ASP A 469 -12.91 6.03 5.74
N ASN A 470 -13.30 6.90 4.81
CA ASN A 470 -13.48 6.58 3.40
C ASN A 470 -14.36 5.35 3.14
N THR A 471 -15.35 5.12 4.00
CA THR A 471 -16.19 3.91 3.99
C THR A 471 -17.65 4.28 4.26
N LEU A 472 -18.57 3.52 3.66
CA LEU A 472 -19.99 3.50 4.03
C LEU A 472 -20.20 2.31 4.96
N ALA A 473 -20.43 2.59 6.24
CA ALA A 473 -20.81 1.59 7.23
C ALA A 473 -22.33 1.53 7.35
N LEU A 474 -22.89 0.32 7.33
CA LEU A 474 -24.32 0.08 7.46
C LEU A 474 -24.61 -0.77 8.69
N SER A 475 -25.68 -0.41 9.41
CA SER A 475 -26.24 -1.17 10.52
C SER A 475 -27.73 -1.40 10.25
N LYS A 476 -28.21 -2.57 10.70
CA LYS A 476 -29.63 -2.96 10.63
C LYS A 476 -30.27 -3.10 12.02
N ASP A 477 -29.53 -2.77 13.06
CA ASP A 477 -29.82 -3.05 14.48
C ASP A 477 -29.48 -1.85 15.37
N ASN A 478 -29.85 -0.64 14.94
CA ASN A 478 -29.68 0.60 15.70
C ASN A 478 -28.23 0.96 16.06
N GLY A 479 -27.25 0.48 15.28
CA GLY A 479 -25.83 0.75 15.48
C GLY A 479 -25.12 -0.21 16.44
N ASP A 480 -25.78 -1.30 16.86
CA ASP A 480 -25.14 -2.36 17.67
C ASP A 480 -24.08 -3.11 16.87
N THR A 481 -24.35 -3.41 15.59
CA THR A 481 -23.39 -4.00 14.67
C THR A 481 -23.27 -3.21 13.37
N TRP A 482 -22.05 -3.19 12.82
CA TRP A 482 -21.72 -2.47 11.60
C TRP A 482 -21.08 -3.40 10.59
N THR A 483 -21.49 -3.26 9.33
CA THR A 483 -20.85 -3.90 8.20
C THR A 483 -20.36 -2.86 7.20
N VAL A 484 -19.30 -3.21 6.49
CA VAL A 484 -18.65 -2.38 5.48
C VAL A 484 -18.38 -3.23 4.25
N ARG A 485 -18.01 -2.58 3.13
CA ARG A 485 -17.62 -3.29 1.92
C ARG A 485 -16.48 -4.26 2.22
N TRP A 486 -16.62 -5.52 1.77
CA TRP A 486 -15.53 -6.50 1.75
C TRP A 486 -15.30 -7.01 0.34
N VAL A 487 -16.27 -7.76 -0.21
CA VAL A 487 -16.20 -8.33 -1.56
C VAL A 487 -17.04 -7.48 -2.51
N SER A 488 -16.44 -7.07 -3.63
CA SER A 488 -17.16 -6.45 -4.73
C SER A 488 -17.74 -7.53 -5.65
N THR A 489 -18.96 -7.34 -6.13
CA THR A 489 -19.67 -8.26 -7.02
C THR A 489 -19.74 -7.73 -8.43
N GLY A 490 -19.56 -8.63 -9.41
CA GLY A 490 -19.49 -8.28 -10.83
C GLY A 490 -18.26 -7.45 -11.17
N GLU A 491 -18.26 -6.89 -12.39
CA GLU A 491 -17.16 -6.10 -12.91
C GLU A 491 -17.16 -4.68 -12.33
N THR A 492 -15.97 -4.16 -12.01
CA THR A 492 -15.80 -2.75 -11.70
C THR A 492 -15.67 -1.95 -12.99
N ARG A 493 -16.60 -1.02 -13.21
CA ARG A 493 -16.72 -0.29 -14.47
C ARG A 493 -16.11 1.09 -14.35
N PHE A 494 -15.41 1.50 -15.41
CA PHE A 494 -15.03 2.90 -15.62
C PHE A 494 -16.11 3.55 -16.49
N VAL A 495 -16.74 4.60 -15.99
CA VAL A 495 -17.85 5.30 -16.68
C VAL A 495 -17.53 6.78 -16.87
N SER A 496 -18.04 7.38 -17.95
CA SER A 496 -17.92 8.83 -18.17
C SER A 496 -19.05 9.56 -17.44
N VAL A 497 -18.70 10.57 -16.64
CA VAL A 497 -19.64 11.43 -15.90
C VAL A 497 -19.59 12.84 -16.50
N PRO A 498 -20.71 13.36 -17.03
CA PRO A 498 -20.79 14.74 -17.54
C PRO A 498 -20.61 15.78 -16.42
N ILE A 499 -19.91 16.87 -16.74
CA ILE A 499 -19.68 18.04 -15.91
C ILE A 499 -20.19 19.27 -16.67
N SER A 500 -21.09 20.03 -16.04
CA SER A 500 -21.76 21.20 -16.61
C SER A 500 -21.48 22.46 -15.79
N ILE A 501 -20.51 23.26 -16.21
CA ILE A 501 -20.17 24.53 -15.54
C ILE A 501 -20.74 25.69 -16.36
N SER A 502 -21.47 26.60 -15.73
CA SER A 502 -22.04 27.77 -16.40
C SER A 502 -20.97 28.57 -17.14
N GLY A 503 -21.18 28.85 -18.42
CA GLY A 503 -20.24 29.59 -19.26
C GLY A 503 -19.00 28.81 -19.71
N SER A 504 -18.92 27.49 -19.46
CA SER A 504 -17.83 26.62 -19.93
C SER A 504 -18.32 25.57 -20.93
N PRO A 505 -17.44 25.05 -21.82
CA PRO A 505 -17.80 23.93 -22.70
C PRO A 505 -18.13 22.67 -21.89
N PRO A 506 -18.94 21.74 -22.46
CA PRO A 506 -19.22 20.45 -21.83
C PRO A 506 -17.93 19.70 -21.49
N GLN A 507 -17.86 19.16 -20.28
CA GLN A 507 -16.71 18.42 -19.77
C GLN A 507 -17.14 17.04 -19.28
N HIS A 508 -16.19 16.13 -19.17
CA HIS A 508 -16.42 14.78 -18.68
C HIS A 508 -15.26 14.33 -17.80
N THR A 509 -15.54 13.54 -16.77
CA THR A 509 -14.53 12.84 -15.99
C THR A 509 -14.79 11.33 -15.96
N THR A 510 -13.75 10.54 -15.71
CA THR A 510 -13.88 9.08 -15.57
C THR A 510 -14.16 8.75 -14.10
N ALA A 511 -15.25 8.03 -13.84
CA ALA A 511 -15.65 7.56 -12.52
C ALA A 511 -15.56 6.03 -12.41
N LEU A 512 -15.44 5.52 -11.19
CA LEU A 512 -15.49 4.09 -10.87
C LEU A 512 -16.88 3.69 -10.38
N VAL A 513 -17.40 2.57 -10.87
CA VAL A 513 -18.65 1.98 -10.37
C VAL A 513 -18.41 0.53 -9.95
N SER A 514 -18.81 0.19 -8.72
CA SER A 514 -18.81 -1.21 -8.25
C SER A 514 -20.07 -1.53 -7.47
N ARG A 515 -20.36 -2.83 -7.36
CA ARG A 515 -21.44 -3.36 -6.54
C ARG A 515 -20.86 -4.18 -5.40
N TRP A 516 -21.57 -4.24 -4.28
CA TRP A 516 -21.20 -5.06 -3.14
C TRP A 516 -22.42 -5.38 -2.29
N LYS A 517 -22.26 -6.36 -1.41
CA LYS A 517 -23.29 -6.74 -0.43
C LYS A 517 -22.75 -6.50 0.99
N PRO A 518 -23.48 -5.78 1.85
CA PRO A 518 -23.09 -5.61 3.24
C PRO A 518 -23.24 -6.91 4.05
N TRP A 519 -24.22 -7.74 3.70
CA TRP A 519 -24.44 -9.06 4.30
C TRP A 519 -24.48 -10.12 3.19
N PRO A 520 -23.61 -11.15 3.19
CA PRO A 520 -23.51 -12.12 2.09
C PRO A 520 -24.84 -12.84 1.77
N THR A 521 -25.59 -13.21 2.80
CA THR A 521 -26.88 -13.91 2.67
C THR A 521 -28.09 -12.97 2.58
N GLY A 522 -27.88 -11.66 2.70
CA GLY A 522 -28.95 -10.66 2.66
C GLY A 522 -29.35 -10.25 1.23
N SER A 523 -30.52 -9.61 1.14
CA SER A 523 -31.02 -8.99 -0.10
C SER A 523 -30.41 -7.63 -0.38
N VAL A 524 -29.85 -6.97 0.64
CA VAL A 524 -29.31 -5.61 0.51
C VAL A 524 -28.09 -5.60 -0.41
N GLN A 525 -28.16 -4.76 -1.43
CA GLN A 525 -27.08 -4.51 -2.38
C GLN A 525 -26.78 -3.03 -2.45
N VAL A 526 -25.50 -2.69 -2.58
CA VAL A 526 -25.05 -1.30 -2.74
C VAL A 526 -24.31 -1.18 -4.06
N GLU A 527 -24.75 -0.27 -4.93
CA GLU A 527 -23.96 0.21 -6.06
C GLU A 527 -23.31 1.54 -5.67
N THR A 528 -21.99 1.62 -5.81
CA THR A 528 -21.20 2.80 -5.45
C THR A 528 -20.54 3.38 -6.68
N THR A 529 -20.74 4.67 -6.93
CA THR A 529 -20.03 5.47 -7.94
C THR A 529 -19.06 6.42 -7.24
N LEU A 530 -17.79 6.41 -7.65
CA LEU A 530 -16.74 7.31 -7.16
C LEU A 530 -16.30 8.23 -8.29
N VAL A 531 -16.53 9.53 -8.13
CA VAL A 531 -16.17 10.55 -9.12
C VAL A 531 -14.97 11.33 -8.59
N PRO A 532 -13.83 11.36 -9.31
CA PRO A 532 -12.63 12.05 -8.86
C PRO A 532 -12.80 13.59 -8.89
N PRO A 533 -11.85 14.33 -8.31
CA PRO A 533 -11.78 15.78 -8.47
C PRO A 533 -11.66 16.19 -9.92
N CYS A 534 -12.09 17.42 -10.21
CA CYS A 534 -11.96 18.04 -11.53
C CYS A 534 -11.65 19.53 -11.39
N SER A 535 -11.40 20.19 -12.52
CA SER A 535 -11.00 21.60 -12.54
C SER A 535 -11.99 22.58 -11.88
N ALA A 536 -13.28 22.23 -11.76
CA ALA A 536 -14.25 23.03 -11.01
C ALA A 536 -14.21 22.79 -9.50
N TRP A 537 -13.87 21.58 -9.06
CA TRP A 537 -13.85 21.19 -7.65
C TRP A 537 -12.59 20.37 -7.36
N PRO A 538 -11.41 21.02 -7.34
CA PRO A 538 -10.13 20.32 -7.35
C PRO A 538 -9.77 19.63 -6.02
N ASP A 539 -10.43 20.01 -4.92
CA ASP A 539 -10.24 19.44 -3.58
C ASP A 539 -11.43 18.57 -3.13
N TRP A 540 -12.34 18.24 -4.06
CA TRP A 540 -13.54 17.46 -3.79
C TRP A 540 -13.59 16.22 -4.65
N HIS A 541 -13.94 15.08 -4.06
CA HIS A 541 -14.45 13.93 -4.80
C HIS A 541 -15.88 13.61 -4.36
N VAL A 542 -16.66 13.05 -5.27
CA VAL A 542 -18.08 12.73 -5.02
C VAL A 542 -18.26 11.23 -4.92
N ARG A 543 -19.10 10.79 -3.98
CA ARG A 543 -19.53 9.41 -3.82
C ARG A 543 -21.04 9.34 -3.90
N VAL A 544 -21.53 8.36 -4.66
CA VAL A 544 -22.95 8.08 -4.80
C VAL A 544 -23.17 6.62 -4.45
N HIS A 545 -23.98 6.36 -3.42
CA HIS A 545 -24.37 5.03 -3.00
C HIS A 545 -25.85 4.82 -3.27
N ARG A 546 -26.18 3.90 -4.16
CA ARG A 546 -27.55 3.39 -4.34
C ARG A 546 -27.70 2.10 -3.54
N ILE A 547 -28.51 2.14 -2.48
CA ILE A 547 -28.78 1.02 -1.59
C ILE A 547 -30.14 0.44 -1.97
N CYS A 548 -30.14 -0.78 -2.49
CA CYS A 548 -31.32 -1.54 -2.84
C CYS A 548 -31.56 -2.60 -1.76
N ALA A 549 -32.62 -2.45 -0.98
CA ALA A 549 -32.90 -3.33 0.16
C ALA A 549 -33.66 -4.61 -0.22
N GLY A 550 -34.44 -4.59 -1.30
CA GLY A 550 -35.35 -5.68 -1.66
C GLY A 550 -36.49 -5.88 -0.64
N ASN A 551 -37.19 -7.02 -0.70
CA ASN A 551 -38.28 -7.37 0.21
C ASN A 551 -37.78 -8.22 1.41
N ASP A 552 -36.83 -7.72 2.19
CA ASP A 552 -36.32 -8.42 3.38
C ASP A 552 -36.99 -7.91 4.65
N ALA A 553 -37.85 -8.75 5.22
CA ALA A 553 -38.61 -8.45 6.43
C ALA A 553 -37.76 -8.42 7.72
N SER A 554 -36.50 -8.84 7.68
CA SER A 554 -35.58 -8.79 8.82
C SER A 554 -34.93 -7.41 9.02
N LEU A 555 -35.14 -6.49 8.08
CA LEU A 555 -34.57 -5.16 8.09
C LEU A 555 -35.40 -4.23 9.02
N LEU A 556 -34.90 -4.02 10.24
CA LEU A 556 -35.62 -3.29 11.30
C LEU A 556 -35.44 -1.77 11.18
N SER A 557 -34.20 -1.29 11.19
CA SER A 557 -33.84 0.14 11.11
C SER A 557 -32.64 0.34 10.20
N LEU A 558 -32.55 1.50 9.57
CA LEU A 558 -31.42 1.83 8.70
C LEU A 558 -30.56 2.89 9.39
N ASP A 559 -29.37 2.50 9.83
CA ASP A 559 -28.31 3.40 10.20
C ASP A 559 -27.17 3.28 9.19
N ALA A 560 -26.72 4.42 8.67
CA ALA A 560 -25.58 4.51 7.78
C ALA A 560 -24.63 5.60 8.28
N VAL A 561 -23.33 5.31 8.27
CA VAL A 561 -22.29 6.30 8.56
C VAL A 561 -21.33 6.29 7.39
N GLU A 562 -21.21 7.44 6.73
CA GLU A 562 -20.20 7.65 5.70
C GLU A 562 -19.07 8.56 6.21
N GLY A 563 -17.82 8.10 6.08
CA GLY A 563 -16.64 8.83 6.53
C GLY A 563 -15.84 9.52 5.41
N GLY A 564 -15.35 10.72 5.72
CA GLY A 564 -14.29 11.40 4.96
C GLY A 564 -12.91 10.84 5.29
N PHE A 565 -11.87 11.68 5.26
CA PHE A 565 -10.52 11.31 5.70
C PHE A 565 -10.36 11.54 7.22
N ALA A 566 -9.81 10.55 7.93
CA ALA A 566 -9.39 10.77 9.31
C ALA A 566 -8.17 11.70 9.33
N ILE A 567 -8.17 12.71 10.20
CA ILE A 567 -7.12 13.74 10.25
C ILE A 567 -6.59 13.90 11.69
N ASP A 568 -5.37 14.44 11.88
CA ASP A 568 -4.82 14.69 13.22
C ASP A 568 -5.82 15.50 14.06
N GLY A 569 -6.27 14.88 15.15
CA GLY A 569 -7.27 15.43 16.05
C GLY A 569 -6.69 16.28 17.16
N ARG A 570 -5.38 16.57 17.13
CA ARG A 570 -4.67 17.26 18.22
C ARG A 570 -4.36 18.71 17.85
N GLN A 571 -4.57 19.59 18.81
CA GLN A 571 -4.20 20.99 18.75
C GLN A 571 -2.67 21.15 18.68
N LYS A 572 -2.20 22.05 17.83
CA LYS A 572 -0.77 22.38 17.70
C LYS A 572 -0.16 22.87 19.01
N ALA A 573 -0.88 23.75 19.73
CA ALA A 573 -0.36 24.46 20.89
C ALA A 573 -0.07 23.57 22.11
N ASN A 574 -0.92 22.57 22.37
CA ASN A 574 -0.90 21.81 23.63
C ASN A 574 -1.16 20.29 23.44
N ARG A 575 -1.34 19.82 22.21
CA ARG A 575 -1.62 18.42 21.84
C ARG A 575 -2.90 17.83 22.45
N ARG A 576 -3.80 18.67 22.98
CA ARG A 576 -5.17 18.29 23.40
C ARG A 576 -6.04 18.07 22.18
N ILE A 577 -7.20 17.46 22.38
CA ILE A 577 -8.15 17.21 21.29
C ILE A 577 -8.71 18.55 20.78
N ILE A 578 -8.81 18.69 19.46
CA ILE A 578 -9.45 19.84 18.81
C ILE A 578 -10.92 19.91 19.25
N PRO A 579 -11.40 21.06 19.75
CA PRO A 579 -12.75 21.18 20.28
C PRO A 579 -13.80 21.09 19.17
N LYS A 580 -14.89 20.38 19.49
CA LYS A 580 -16.08 20.34 18.66
C LYS A 580 -16.91 21.61 18.81
N ARG A 581 -17.52 22.07 17.72
CA ARG A 581 -18.49 23.17 17.68
C ARG A 581 -19.68 22.78 16.82
N GLN A 582 -20.88 23.07 17.31
CA GLN A 582 -22.10 23.02 16.52
C GLN A 582 -22.21 24.29 15.67
N GLY A 583 -22.64 24.12 14.44
CA GLY A 583 -22.90 25.21 13.50
C GLY A 583 -24.20 25.05 12.73
N ASP A 584 -24.69 26.15 12.20
CA ASP A 584 -25.86 26.16 11.33
C ASP A 584 -25.49 25.74 9.89
N ALA A 585 -26.49 25.32 9.11
CA ALA A 585 -26.29 25.01 7.70
C ALA A 585 -25.79 26.27 6.95
N GLY A 586 -24.69 26.14 6.21
CA GLY A 586 -24.06 27.25 5.49
C GLY A 586 -23.29 28.24 6.37
N GLN A 587 -23.03 27.94 7.64
CA GLN A 587 -22.21 28.81 8.49
C GLN A 587 -20.76 28.94 7.97
N THR A 588 -20.31 30.19 7.83
CA THR A 588 -18.92 30.53 7.42
C THR A 588 -17.90 30.25 8.52
N LEU A 589 -16.71 29.78 8.16
CA LEU A 589 -15.64 29.50 9.12
C LEU A 589 -15.12 30.80 9.77
N MET A 590 -15.07 31.89 9.01
CA MET A 590 -14.69 33.21 9.48
C MET A 590 -15.63 33.73 10.59
N SER A 591 -16.92 33.37 10.57
CA SER A 591 -17.88 33.77 11.63
C SER A 591 -17.64 33.10 12.98
N LEU A 592 -16.85 32.03 13.04
CA LEU A 592 -16.62 31.26 14.26
C LEU A 592 -15.59 31.92 15.21
N GLY A 593 -14.90 32.98 14.79
CA GLY A 593 -13.89 33.66 15.60
C GLY A 593 -12.77 32.72 16.06
N LEU A 594 -12.29 31.84 15.16
CA LEU A 594 -11.25 30.86 15.46
C LEU A 594 -9.93 31.58 15.75
N ARG A 595 -9.37 31.40 16.95
CA ARG A 595 -8.10 32.03 17.35
C ARG A 595 -6.87 31.35 16.73
N ASP A 596 -6.90 30.02 16.67
CA ASP A 596 -5.78 29.19 16.24
C ASP A 596 -6.03 28.47 14.91
N GLY A 597 -7.14 28.77 14.22
CA GLY A 597 -7.53 28.12 12.96
C GLY A 597 -7.98 26.65 13.10
N GLU A 598 -7.86 26.03 14.28
CA GLU A 598 -8.22 24.63 14.53
C GLU A 598 -9.66 24.50 15.06
N VAL A 599 -10.48 23.66 14.44
CA VAL A 599 -11.88 23.40 14.85
C VAL A 599 -12.40 22.08 14.30
N ALA A 600 -13.29 21.41 15.03
CA ALA A 600 -14.14 20.35 14.53
C ALA A 600 -15.58 20.87 14.44
N LEU A 601 -16.05 21.19 13.25
CA LEU A 601 -17.38 21.76 12.99
C LEU A 601 -18.37 20.66 12.61
N GLU A 602 -19.52 20.65 13.28
CA GLU A 602 -20.66 19.77 13.02
C GLU A 602 -21.85 20.64 12.60
N THR A 603 -22.44 20.40 11.43
CA THR A 603 -23.62 21.09 10.91
C THR A 603 -24.72 20.08 10.54
N PRO A 604 -25.97 20.51 10.29
CA PRO A 604 -27.04 19.61 9.89
C PRO A 604 -26.76 18.79 8.61
N ASP A 605 -25.86 19.28 7.75
CA ASP A 605 -25.59 18.72 6.41
C ASP A 605 -24.12 18.40 6.17
N SER A 606 -23.20 18.74 7.08
CA SER A 606 -21.77 18.56 6.86
C SER A 606 -20.96 18.50 8.15
N SER A 607 -19.77 17.92 8.08
CA SER A 607 -18.78 18.00 9.13
C SER A 607 -17.41 18.33 8.55
N LEU A 608 -16.61 19.10 9.28
CA LEU A 608 -15.30 19.59 8.85
C LEU A 608 -14.35 19.62 10.04
N VAL A 609 -13.12 19.16 9.83
CA VAL A 609 -12.04 19.30 10.81
C VAL A 609 -10.92 20.10 10.16
N LEU A 610 -10.55 21.21 10.80
CA LEU A 610 -9.34 21.98 10.53
C LEU A 610 -8.31 21.66 11.61
N SER A 611 -7.12 21.24 11.18
CA SER A 611 -6.01 20.91 12.09
C SER A 611 -4.68 21.34 11.49
N SER A 612 -3.61 21.14 12.26
CA SER A 612 -2.24 21.35 11.75
C SER A 612 -1.85 20.52 10.51
N ALA A 613 -2.63 19.48 10.16
CA ALA A 613 -2.42 18.69 8.94
C ALA A 613 -3.17 19.25 7.71
N GLY A 614 -4.00 20.29 7.89
CA GLY A 614 -4.84 20.89 6.85
C GLY A 614 -6.33 20.77 7.17
N ALA A 615 -7.14 20.38 6.19
CA ALA A 615 -8.59 20.27 6.32
C ALA A 615 -9.11 18.94 5.78
N SER A 616 -10.06 18.33 6.51
CA SER A 616 -10.82 17.16 6.05
C SER A 616 -12.29 17.39 6.35
N GLY A 617 -13.16 17.21 5.36
CA GLY A 617 -14.58 17.43 5.51
C GLY A 617 -15.42 16.48 4.66
N ILE A 618 -16.69 16.37 5.03
CA ILE A 618 -17.70 15.64 4.27
C ILE A 618 -19.02 16.41 4.32
N ALA A 619 -19.72 16.48 3.20
CA ALA A 619 -21.00 17.14 3.07
C ALA A 619 -22.01 16.21 2.40
N ASN A 620 -23.24 16.20 2.90
CA ASN A 620 -24.37 15.61 2.22
C ASN A 620 -24.78 16.54 1.07
N LEU A 621 -24.65 16.08 -0.17
CA LEU A 621 -24.93 16.88 -1.37
C LEU A 621 -26.35 16.64 -1.92
N ALA A 622 -27.10 15.72 -1.32
CA ALA A 622 -28.50 15.51 -1.65
C ALA A 622 -29.38 15.77 -0.42
N PRO A 623 -30.39 16.65 -0.49
CA PRO A 623 -31.50 16.54 0.43
C PRO A 623 -32.16 15.19 0.14
N LEU A 624 -32.12 14.26 1.09
CA LEU A 624 -32.74 12.94 0.95
C LEU A 624 -34.15 13.10 0.39
N SER A 625 -34.46 12.39 -0.69
CA SER A 625 -35.81 12.31 -1.26
C SER A 625 -36.81 11.61 -0.33
N LEU A 626 -36.33 11.11 0.83
CA LEU A 626 -37.09 10.30 1.78
C LEU A 626 -37.23 11.04 3.11
N PRO A 627 -38.44 11.50 3.47
CA PRO A 627 -38.72 12.19 4.73
C PRO A 627 -38.40 11.38 5.99
N SER A 628 -38.28 10.06 5.88
CA SER A 628 -38.08 9.13 7.01
C SER A 628 -36.63 9.00 7.46
N LEU A 629 -35.66 9.50 6.69
CA LEU A 629 -34.23 9.42 7.00
C LEU A 629 -33.72 10.79 7.46
N ARG A 630 -33.18 10.84 8.68
CA ARG A 630 -32.49 12.02 9.20
C ARG A 630 -31.01 11.92 8.83
N SER A 631 -30.44 13.01 8.30
CA SER A 631 -29.00 13.14 8.09
C SER A 631 -28.42 14.21 9.00
N VAL A 632 -27.23 13.97 9.56
CA VAL A 632 -26.49 14.96 10.36
C VAL A 632 -25.00 14.81 10.09
N GLY A 633 -24.29 15.93 9.97
CA GLY A 633 -22.85 15.94 9.98
C GLY A 633 -22.31 15.81 11.41
N GLU A 634 -21.50 14.79 11.65
CA GLU A 634 -20.90 14.51 12.95
C GLU A 634 -19.38 14.35 12.79
N VAL A 635 -18.60 14.78 13.78
CA VAL A 635 -17.17 14.50 13.84
C VAL A 635 -16.96 13.32 14.78
N LEU A 636 -16.80 12.12 14.25
CA LEU A 636 -16.47 10.95 15.05
C LEU A 636 -15.08 11.13 15.68
N LYS A 637 -14.92 10.67 16.91
CA LYS A 637 -13.62 10.50 17.57
C LYS A 637 -13.29 9.01 17.60
N PRO A 638 -12.50 8.49 16.64
CA PRO A 638 -12.06 7.12 16.67
C PRO A 638 -11.25 6.77 17.93
N ASP A 639 -11.21 5.48 18.24
CA ASP A 639 -10.27 4.97 19.24
C ASP A 639 -8.82 5.29 18.82
N PRO A 640 -7.92 5.56 19.79
CA PRO A 640 -6.52 5.73 19.48
C PRO A 640 -5.95 4.53 18.72
N ASN A 641 -4.94 4.81 17.90
CA ASN A 641 -4.20 3.83 17.10
C ASN A 641 -4.99 3.13 15.97
N THR A 642 -6.19 3.61 15.66
CA THR A 642 -6.93 3.17 14.46
C THR A 642 -6.22 3.61 13.17
N ASN A 643 -5.79 4.87 13.05
CA ASN A 643 -5.15 5.42 11.85
C ASN A 643 -3.65 5.08 11.72
N LEU A 644 -3.15 4.77 10.53
CA LEU A 644 -1.76 4.32 10.34
C LEU A 644 -0.66 5.40 10.49
N MET A 645 -1.02 6.68 10.34
CA MET A 645 -0.07 7.79 10.35
C MET A 645 -0.15 8.61 11.64
N THR A 646 -1.32 8.69 12.28
CA THR A 646 -1.54 9.47 13.49
C THR A 646 -2.27 8.68 14.57
N THR A 647 -1.74 8.70 15.80
CA THR A 647 -2.28 7.92 16.93
C THR A 647 -3.63 8.40 17.46
N ARG A 648 -4.03 9.65 17.17
CA ARG A 648 -5.29 10.26 17.64
C ARG A 648 -5.89 11.13 16.55
N THR A 649 -6.97 10.66 15.95
CA THR A 649 -7.64 11.35 14.85
C THR A 649 -9.00 11.89 15.25
N LEU A 650 -9.51 12.81 14.42
CA LEU A 650 -10.93 13.09 14.28
C LEU A 650 -11.35 12.70 12.87
N LEU A 651 -12.59 12.21 12.73
CA LEU A 651 -13.14 11.74 11.47
C LEU A 651 -14.44 12.46 11.16
N PRO A 652 -14.47 13.36 10.16
CA PRO A 652 -15.71 13.90 9.62
C PRO A 652 -16.58 12.77 9.04
N THR A 653 -17.83 12.68 9.49
CA THR A 653 -18.82 11.74 8.97
C THR A 653 -20.15 12.42 8.65
N ILE A 654 -20.94 11.81 7.76
CA ILE A 654 -22.38 12.01 7.69
C ILE A 654 -23.05 10.78 8.26
N LYS A 655 -23.92 10.97 9.26
CA LYS A 655 -24.76 9.92 9.82
C LYS A 655 -26.18 10.04 9.24
N HIS A 656 -26.68 8.95 8.69
CA HIS A 656 -28.07 8.79 8.27
C HIS A 656 -28.75 7.80 9.21
N SER A 657 -29.91 8.14 9.77
CA SER A 657 -30.67 7.26 10.66
C SER A 657 -32.15 7.31 10.34
N GLY A 658 -32.79 6.14 10.29
CA GLY A 658 -34.23 5.99 10.05
C GLY A 658 -34.83 4.90 10.94
N PRO A 659 -36.04 5.12 11.49
CA PRO A 659 -36.69 4.16 12.39
C PRO A 659 -37.11 2.86 11.68
N SER A 660 -37.13 2.86 10.33
CA SER A 660 -37.42 1.69 9.50
C SER A 660 -36.68 1.78 8.18
N TRP A 661 -36.39 0.62 7.57
CA TRP A 661 -35.87 0.58 6.20
C TRP A 661 -36.89 1.14 5.20
N PRO A 662 -36.48 2.00 4.27
CA PRO A 662 -37.36 2.48 3.19
C PRO A 662 -37.77 1.35 2.25
N LYS A 663 -39.00 1.44 1.70
CA LYS A 663 -39.49 0.51 0.67
C LYS A 663 -38.86 0.77 -0.70
N GLU A 664 -38.35 1.98 -0.91
CA GLU A 664 -37.72 2.44 -2.14
C GLU A 664 -36.20 2.40 -1.99
N ASP A 665 -35.49 2.45 -3.12
CA ASP A 665 -34.04 2.57 -3.11
C ASP A 665 -33.59 3.85 -2.39
N VAL A 666 -32.60 3.71 -1.51
CA VAL A 666 -31.97 4.85 -0.84
C VAL A 666 -30.77 5.31 -1.64
N VAL A 667 -30.70 6.60 -1.94
CA VAL A 667 -29.53 7.20 -2.60
C VAL A 667 -28.86 8.16 -1.63
N ILE A 668 -27.63 7.84 -1.24
CA ILE A 668 -26.75 8.72 -0.46
C ILE A 668 -25.77 9.37 -1.42
N VAL A 669 -25.66 10.69 -1.37
CA VAL A 669 -24.73 11.48 -2.18
C VAL A 669 -23.87 12.33 -1.26
N THR A 670 -22.58 12.03 -1.22
CA THR A 670 -21.63 12.77 -0.39
C THR A 670 -20.53 13.40 -1.23
N GLY A 671 -20.14 14.62 -0.84
CA GLY A 671 -18.92 15.26 -1.28
C GLY A 671 -17.90 15.14 -0.16
N VAL A 672 -16.72 14.62 -0.46
CA VAL A 672 -15.61 14.57 0.49
C VAL A 672 -14.58 15.61 0.07
N PHE A 673 -14.18 16.43 1.03
CA PHE A 673 -13.25 17.53 0.87
C PHE A 673 -11.95 17.23 1.62
N ALA A 674 -10.82 17.53 1.01
CA ALA A 674 -9.54 17.38 1.67
C ALA A 674 -8.48 18.33 1.12
N ILE A 675 -7.71 18.92 2.05
CA ILE A 675 -6.54 19.76 1.78
C ILE A 675 -5.45 19.31 2.74
N HIS A 676 -4.29 18.93 2.21
CA HIS A 676 -3.07 18.75 2.99
C HIS A 676 -2.28 20.05 3.03
N ASP A 677 -1.96 20.53 4.23
CA ASP A 677 -1.24 21.79 4.43
C ASP A 677 -0.40 21.82 5.72
N GLU A 678 0.53 20.87 5.86
CA GLU A 678 1.42 20.82 7.03
C GLU A 678 2.27 22.08 7.23
N LYS A 679 2.59 22.79 6.14
CA LYS A 679 3.36 24.03 6.16
C LYS A 679 2.52 25.26 6.54
N ASN A 680 1.22 25.09 6.83
CA ASN A 680 0.27 26.17 7.12
C ASN A 680 0.36 27.32 6.10
N ALA A 681 0.47 26.97 4.82
CA ALA A 681 0.61 27.91 3.74
C ALA A 681 -0.74 28.53 3.30
N MET A 682 -1.87 28.00 3.76
CA MET A 682 -3.20 28.52 3.49
C MET A 682 -3.77 29.34 4.64
N THR A 683 -4.41 30.45 4.28
CA THR A 683 -5.25 31.21 5.18
C THR A 683 -6.60 30.53 5.38
N LEU A 684 -7.25 30.82 6.52
CA LEU A 684 -8.61 30.33 6.79
C LEU A 684 -9.61 30.74 5.69
N ALA A 685 -9.45 31.93 5.12
CA ALA A 685 -10.30 32.44 4.04
C ALA A 685 -10.17 31.61 2.75
N GLU A 686 -8.95 31.20 2.38
CA GLU A 686 -8.73 30.35 1.20
C GLU A 686 -9.31 28.94 1.40
N ILE A 687 -9.21 28.39 2.62
CA ILE A 687 -9.83 27.10 2.96
C ILE A 687 -11.35 27.23 2.89
N GLU A 688 -11.91 28.32 3.43
CA GLU A 688 -13.35 28.58 3.40
C GLU A 688 -13.88 28.72 1.98
N GLU A 689 -13.18 29.45 1.10
CA GLU A 689 -13.55 29.60 -0.31
C GLU A 689 -13.67 28.23 -1.00
N ARG A 690 -12.68 27.35 -0.78
CA ARG A 690 -12.64 26.00 -1.37
C ARG A 690 -13.70 25.07 -0.77
N TRP A 691 -13.92 25.14 0.55
CA TRP A 691 -14.96 24.37 1.24
C TRP A 691 -16.39 24.81 0.88
N SER A 692 -16.59 26.10 0.62
CA SER A 692 -17.92 26.62 0.26
C SER A 692 -18.30 26.28 -1.17
N ARG A 693 -17.31 26.04 -2.04
CA ARG A 693 -17.50 25.62 -3.43
C ARG A 693 -17.80 24.12 -3.53
N ARG A 694 -18.98 23.70 -3.08
CA ARG A 694 -19.44 22.31 -3.16
C ARG A 694 -19.94 21.97 -4.58
N PRO A 695 -19.71 20.75 -5.09
CA PRO A 695 -20.33 20.30 -6.34
C PRO A 695 -21.84 20.11 -6.17
N CYS A 696 -22.65 20.50 -7.17
CA CYS A 696 -24.05 20.11 -7.23
C CYS A 696 -24.16 18.80 -8.03
N VAL A 697 -24.82 17.80 -7.45
CA VAL A 697 -24.93 16.46 -8.03
C VAL A 697 -26.37 16.23 -8.48
N LYS A 698 -26.55 15.92 -9.76
CA LYS A 698 -27.83 15.45 -10.29
C LYS A 698 -27.73 13.96 -10.57
N TYR A 699 -28.50 13.19 -9.83
CA TYR A 699 -28.62 11.75 -9.99
C TYR A 699 -30.06 11.39 -10.35
N LYS A 700 -30.23 10.67 -11.47
CA LYS A 700 -31.50 10.03 -11.83
C LYS A 700 -31.22 8.60 -12.25
N ALA A 701 -32.07 7.66 -11.81
CA ALA A 701 -31.88 6.24 -12.10
C ALA A 701 -31.83 5.94 -13.62
N GLU A 702 -32.56 6.70 -14.44
CA GLU A 702 -32.66 6.50 -15.89
C GLU A 702 -31.64 7.31 -16.71
N SER A 703 -31.31 8.54 -16.28
CA SER A 703 -30.41 9.45 -17.03
C SER A 703 -28.98 9.53 -16.49
N GLY A 704 -28.66 8.74 -15.47
CA GLY A 704 -27.31 8.66 -14.90
C GLY A 704 -26.94 9.81 -13.95
N LEU A 705 -25.64 9.91 -13.68
CA LEU A 705 -25.02 10.89 -12.78
C LEU A 705 -24.42 12.05 -13.59
N SER A 706 -24.60 13.29 -13.12
CA SER A 706 -23.92 14.48 -13.66
C SER A 706 -23.57 15.47 -12.56
N LEU A 707 -22.52 16.26 -12.77
CA LEU A 707 -22.08 17.34 -11.88
C LEU A 707 -22.36 18.71 -12.51
N SER A 708 -22.74 19.69 -11.70
CA SER A 708 -22.92 21.10 -12.14
C SER A 708 -22.47 22.12 -11.11
#